data_AF-A0A2T1LWY2-F1
#
_entry.id   AF-A0A2T1LWY2-F1
#
_cell.length_a   1.000
_cell.length_b   1.000
_cell.length_c   1.000
_cell.angle_alpha   90.00
_cell.angle_beta   90.00
_cell.angle_gamma   90.00
#
_symmetry.space_group_name_H-M   'P 1'
#
loop_
_entity.id
_entity.type
_entity.pdbx_description
1 polymer ?
#
loop_
_entity_poly.entity_id
_entity_poly.type
_entity_poly.pdbx_seq_one_letter_code
_entity_poly.pdbx_strand_id
1 'polypeptide(L)'
;MRRIGTIGPDNLLGTSEDDILKGLKGNDVLRGLKGDDLLFGGDGNDTIYAGGGNDKVIGGEGNDFLYKILSGKTTAVNFSYTNPEVGKIQGIESVYLSTGLGNDTIISTAAANTIYSNDGNDWIMTGAGRDSINSGAGDDYISSGAGDDQIDAGKGNDTVIGGAGNDSLYKDFSDQTTGINFSYTNPEVGNIQGIEAVTLSTGSGDDTIVLTAAEGYLYHKNYIYSNDGNNSITTGAGNEQIISGAGDDYISSGAGDDYISSGTGNDTVIGGAGNDHLYKDFSDQTTGINFSYTDPNVGNIQGIESLHLSTGSGDDTIVSTAAVSLFSVYSNYISSNGGNDSITTGAGDDIIYAGTGDDTVIGGEGNDYLGKSFSDLTTAVNFSYTDPNSGKIQGIERLYLSTGSGDDTIVSTAAVGFSDYSANEIYSNGGNDSITTSAGNDYINSGAGNDGIDAGTGDDTVIGGEGNDYLTKDFSNLTRAVNFSYTDPNSGKIQGIERLYLSTGAGDDTIVSAAVGFSNYSANEIYSNEGNDSITTSAGDDFISSGAGNDSITTGAGDDDIYSGAGNDLIKTGAGNDGIIAGEGNDTLIGGLGNDKLTGNSGQDQFVFNTPTEGIDRIYDFSLIDDKIAVSRSGFSNDLIAGAAITVAQFTIDSVATTASQRFIYNSASGALFFDADGVGSTAAIQFATLDSGLALTNADIFVTP
;
A
#
# COMPACT_ATOMS: atom_id res chain seq x y z
N MET A 1 52.58 -47.87 4.42
CA MET A 1 53.13 -47.00 5.52
C MET A 1 52.34 -47.22 6.81
N ARG A 2 52.84 -46.82 7.98
CA ARG A 2 52.04 -46.77 9.22
C ARG A 2 52.15 -45.39 9.88
N ARG A 3 51.03 -44.70 10.08
CA ARG A 3 50.93 -43.42 10.81
C ARG A 3 49.88 -43.51 11.89
N ILE A 4 50.16 -42.85 13.02
CA ILE A 4 49.30 -42.80 14.20
C ILE A 4 49.23 -41.33 14.62
N GLY A 5 48.02 -40.82 14.82
CA GLY A 5 47.72 -39.48 15.31
C GLY A 5 47.99 -39.33 16.81
N THR A 6 47.45 -38.26 17.35
CA THR A 6 47.56 -37.79 18.72
C THR A 6 46.21 -37.97 19.44
N ILE A 7 45.92 -37.16 20.46
CA ILE A 7 44.62 -37.19 21.16
C ILE A 7 43.75 -35.97 20.80
N GLY A 8 44.21 -35.14 19.87
CA GLY A 8 43.47 -34.00 19.34
C GLY A 8 43.39 -34.11 17.81
N PRO A 9 42.77 -33.12 17.14
CA PRO A 9 42.52 -33.18 15.71
C PRO A 9 43.80 -33.32 14.87
N ASP A 10 43.87 -34.36 14.05
CA ASP A 10 45.00 -34.69 13.19
C ASP A 10 44.64 -34.71 11.69
N ASN A 11 45.65 -34.50 10.84
CA ASN A 11 45.51 -34.67 9.38
C ASN A 11 46.55 -35.68 8.89
N LEU A 12 46.09 -36.90 8.66
CA LEU A 12 46.91 -38.05 8.33
C LEU A 12 46.83 -38.37 6.85
N LEU A 13 47.94 -38.14 6.14
CA LEU A 13 48.08 -38.46 4.72
C LEU A 13 48.85 -39.78 4.52
N GLY A 14 48.30 -40.68 3.71
CA GLY A 14 48.93 -41.89 3.20
C GLY A 14 49.81 -41.64 1.98
N THR A 15 50.01 -42.68 1.21
CA THR A 15 50.84 -42.82 0.01
C THR A 15 50.06 -43.57 -1.06
N SER A 16 50.68 -43.94 -2.19
CA SER A 16 49.99 -44.71 -3.23
C SER A 16 50.06 -46.24 -3.05
N GLU A 17 50.54 -46.69 -1.90
CA GLU A 17 50.77 -48.09 -1.54
C GLU A 17 49.93 -48.40 -0.28
N ASP A 18 49.76 -49.68 0.05
CA ASP A 18 48.97 -50.10 1.23
C ASP A 18 49.46 -49.44 2.54
N ASP A 19 48.57 -48.69 3.18
CA ASP A 19 48.82 -47.90 4.38
C ASP A 19 47.99 -48.32 5.59
N ILE A 20 48.47 -47.97 6.78
CA ILE A 20 47.75 -48.08 8.04
C ILE A 20 47.73 -46.71 8.70
N LEU A 21 46.57 -46.05 8.75
CA LEU A 21 46.36 -44.75 9.40
C LEU A 21 45.44 -44.92 10.62
N LYS A 22 45.76 -44.26 11.74
CA LYS A 22 44.97 -44.29 12.98
C LYS A 22 44.86 -42.90 13.58
N GLY A 23 43.65 -42.34 13.69
CA GLY A 23 43.40 -41.01 14.27
C GLY A 23 43.54 -40.97 15.80
N LEU A 24 42.86 -41.91 16.48
CA LEU A 24 42.77 -42.10 17.94
C LEU A 24 41.66 -41.28 18.61
N LYS A 25 41.91 -40.04 19.05
CA LYS A 25 40.89 -39.18 19.66
C LYS A 25 40.94 -37.82 18.99
N GLY A 26 39.79 -37.17 18.86
CA GLY A 26 39.68 -35.88 18.20
C GLY A 26 38.97 -36.03 16.86
N ASN A 27 38.70 -34.91 16.19
CA ASN A 27 38.07 -34.94 14.87
C ASN A 27 39.17 -34.97 13.82
N ASP A 28 39.46 -36.15 13.29
CA ASP A 28 40.62 -36.43 12.46
C ASP A 28 40.27 -36.47 10.97
N VAL A 29 41.25 -36.13 10.13
CA VAL A 29 41.15 -36.26 8.67
C VAL A 29 42.15 -37.29 8.19
N LEU A 30 41.67 -38.42 7.65
CA LEU A 30 42.50 -39.51 7.13
C LEU A 30 42.40 -39.57 5.61
N ARG A 31 43.53 -39.70 4.90
CA ARG A 31 43.58 -39.78 3.43
C ARG A 31 44.43 -40.98 2.99
N GLY A 32 43.80 -42.07 2.55
CA GLY A 32 44.48 -43.28 2.07
C GLY A 32 45.20 -43.09 0.73
N LEU A 33 44.52 -42.45 -0.23
CA LEU A 33 44.95 -42.22 -1.63
C LEU A 33 44.78 -43.45 -2.54
N LYS A 34 45.83 -44.22 -2.83
CA LYS A 34 45.74 -45.44 -3.65
C LYS A 34 46.33 -46.59 -2.84
N GLY A 35 45.93 -47.81 -3.12
CA GLY A 35 46.41 -48.99 -2.41
C GLY A 35 45.28 -49.62 -1.60
N ASP A 36 45.50 -50.79 -1.02
CA ASP A 36 44.52 -51.44 -0.15
C ASP A 36 44.77 -50.98 1.31
N ASP A 37 44.13 -49.88 1.71
CA ASP A 37 44.46 -49.19 2.96
C ASP A 37 43.67 -49.72 4.18
N LEU A 38 44.21 -49.46 5.37
CA LEU A 38 43.56 -49.71 6.66
C LEU A 38 43.46 -48.40 7.45
N LEU A 39 42.27 -47.83 7.51
CA LEU A 39 42.00 -46.51 8.06
C LEU A 39 41.12 -46.64 9.31
N PHE A 40 41.58 -46.11 10.45
CA PHE A 40 40.82 -46.06 11.70
C PHE A 40 40.68 -44.61 12.17
N GLY A 41 39.45 -44.10 12.29
CA GLY A 41 39.15 -42.78 12.86
C GLY A 41 39.50 -42.76 14.35
N GLY A 42 38.66 -43.33 15.20
CA GLY A 42 38.83 -43.37 16.64
C GLY A 42 37.63 -42.80 17.37
N ASP A 43 37.85 -42.10 18.48
CA ASP A 43 36.82 -41.31 19.14
C ASP A 43 36.79 -39.91 18.52
N GLY A 44 35.62 -39.41 18.11
CA GLY A 44 35.46 -38.07 17.53
C GLY A 44 34.68 -38.13 16.23
N ASN A 45 34.45 -36.97 15.61
CA ASN A 45 33.78 -36.91 14.30
C ASN A 45 34.85 -36.86 13.22
N ASP A 46 35.17 -38.00 12.62
CA ASP A 46 36.28 -38.14 11.69
C ASP A 46 35.84 -38.00 10.23
N THR A 47 36.76 -37.56 9.37
CA THR A 47 36.58 -37.51 7.92
C THR A 47 37.61 -38.39 7.23
N ILE A 48 37.16 -39.44 6.56
CA ILE A 48 38.00 -40.47 5.97
C ILE A 48 37.88 -40.44 4.45
N TYR A 49 38.97 -40.16 3.75
CA TYR A 49 39.10 -40.29 2.30
C TYR A 49 39.80 -41.62 2.00
N ALA A 50 39.03 -42.66 1.73
CA ALA A 50 39.59 -43.99 1.45
C ALA A 50 40.41 -44.02 0.16
N GLY A 51 39.95 -43.29 -0.86
CA GLY A 51 40.60 -43.27 -2.16
C GLY A 51 40.34 -44.55 -2.96
N GLY A 52 41.30 -44.94 -3.79
CA GLY A 52 41.17 -46.06 -4.72
C GLY A 52 41.88 -47.33 -4.22
N GLY A 53 41.17 -48.45 -4.26
CA GLY A 53 41.66 -49.73 -3.74
C GLY A 53 40.59 -50.42 -2.92
N ASN A 54 40.95 -51.56 -2.33
CA ASN A 54 40.08 -52.39 -1.50
C ASN A 54 40.27 -52.09 -0.01
N ASP A 55 39.98 -50.85 0.36
CA ASP A 55 40.23 -50.34 1.71
C ASP A 55 39.39 -51.01 2.79
N LYS A 56 39.93 -51.04 4.00
CA LYS A 56 39.21 -51.31 5.25
C LYS A 56 39.16 -50.01 6.06
N VAL A 57 37.94 -49.53 6.31
CA VAL A 57 37.65 -48.29 7.01
C VAL A 57 36.87 -48.59 8.28
N ILE A 58 37.27 -48.00 9.40
CA ILE A 58 36.54 -48.04 10.66
C ILE A 58 36.50 -46.61 11.18
N GLY A 59 35.32 -45.98 11.26
CA GLY A 59 35.17 -44.63 11.83
C GLY A 59 35.46 -44.68 13.32
N GLY A 60 34.51 -45.18 14.11
CA GLY A 60 34.73 -45.44 15.52
C GLY A 60 33.56 -44.91 16.35
N GLU A 61 33.85 -44.17 17.43
CA GLU A 61 32.80 -43.49 18.20
C GLU A 61 32.67 -42.05 17.71
N GLY A 62 31.47 -41.65 17.28
CA GLY A 62 31.19 -40.28 16.85
C GLY A 62 30.31 -40.28 15.62
N ASN A 63 30.25 -39.14 14.93
CA ASN A 63 29.61 -39.03 13.62
C ASN A 63 30.70 -38.95 12.55
N ASP A 64 31.01 -40.07 11.94
CA ASP A 64 32.10 -40.26 11.00
C ASP A 64 31.63 -40.20 9.55
N PHE A 65 32.47 -39.59 8.71
CA PHE A 65 32.18 -39.33 7.31
C PHE A 65 33.17 -40.03 6.39
N LEU A 66 32.69 -40.83 5.43
CA LEU A 66 33.50 -41.51 4.42
C LEU A 66 33.36 -40.86 3.04
N TYR A 67 34.47 -40.40 2.48
CA TYR A 67 34.59 -40.03 1.06
C TYR A 67 35.24 -41.17 0.26
N LYS A 68 34.53 -41.65 -0.77
CA LYS A 68 35.08 -42.58 -1.78
C LYS A 68 34.77 -42.06 -3.19
N ILE A 69 35.79 -41.52 -3.84
CA ILE A 69 35.67 -40.90 -5.17
C ILE A 69 36.37 -41.80 -6.20
N LEU A 70 35.58 -42.37 -7.11
CA LEU A 70 35.95 -43.34 -8.13
C LEU A 70 35.51 -42.91 -9.54
N SER A 71 35.14 -41.64 -9.74
CA SER A 71 34.67 -41.03 -11.01
C SER A 71 35.53 -41.23 -12.25
N GLY A 72 36.80 -41.58 -12.09
CA GLY A 72 37.66 -41.95 -13.22
C GLY A 72 37.56 -43.40 -13.69
N LYS A 73 36.70 -44.23 -13.10
CA LYS A 73 36.54 -45.65 -13.46
C LYS A 73 35.63 -45.79 -14.68
N THR A 74 36.00 -46.69 -15.59
CA THR A 74 35.20 -47.01 -16.80
C THR A 74 34.64 -48.44 -16.75
N THR A 75 34.68 -49.07 -15.59
CA THR A 75 34.31 -50.46 -15.34
C THR A 75 33.52 -50.51 -14.05
N ALA A 76 32.60 -51.46 -13.96
CA ALA A 76 31.77 -51.69 -12.78
C ALA A 76 32.53 -51.59 -11.44
N VAL A 77 31.97 -50.80 -10.54
CA VAL A 77 32.35 -50.58 -9.15
C VAL A 77 31.33 -51.30 -8.28
N ASN A 78 31.83 -52.14 -7.37
CA ASN A 78 30.99 -52.78 -6.35
C ASN A 78 31.31 -52.16 -4.99
N PHE A 79 30.39 -51.34 -4.47
CA PHE A 79 30.45 -50.75 -3.13
C PHE A 79 29.45 -51.45 -2.20
N SER A 80 29.90 -51.89 -1.03
CA SER A 80 29.03 -52.57 -0.07
C SER A 80 29.37 -52.18 1.37
N TYR A 81 28.41 -51.53 2.03
CA TYR A 81 28.39 -51.21 3.44
C TYR A 81 27.02 -51.59 4.01
N THR A 82 26.89 -52.79 4.57
CA THR A 82 25.59 -53.39 4.95
C THR A 82 25.39 -53.57 6.45
N ASN A 83 26.45 -53.42 7.25
CA ASN A 83 26.38 -53.51 8.69
C ASN A 83 27.42 -52.57 9.31
N PRO A 84 27.02 -51.61 10.15
CA PRO A 84 27.95 -50.70 10.81
C PRO A 84 28.89 -51.40 11.80
N GLU A 85 28.53 -52.59 12.31
CA GLU A 85 29.34 -53.31 13.31
C GLU A 85 30.32 -54.32 12.71
N VAL A 86 30.13 -54.75 11.46
CA VAL A 86 30.87 -55.87 10.85
C VAL A 86 31.14 -55.61 9.38
N GLY A 87 32.38 -55.86 8.93
CA GLY A 87 32.73 -55.79 7.51
C GLY A 87 34.04 -55.05 7.25
N LYS A 88 34.20 -54.60 5.99
CA LYS A 88 35.34 -53.75 5.60
C LYS A 88 35.13 -52.28 5.94
N ILE A 89 33.88 -51.82 6.01
CA ILE A 89 33.50 -50.48 6.44
C ILE A 89 32.68 -50.66 7.71
N GLN A 90 32.98 -49.93 8.78
CA GLN A 90 32.34 -50.02 10.10
C GLN A 90 32.28 -48.65 10.76
N GLY A 91 31.25 -48.40 11.58
CA GLY A 91 31.08 -47.16 12.35
C GLY A 91 31.18 -45.92 11.47
N ILE A 92 30.46 -45.91 10.34
CA ILE A 92 30.36 -44.74 9.45
C ILE A 92 28.89 -44.34 9.38
N GLU A 93 28.60 -43.09 9.73
CA GLU A 93 27.26 -42.52 9.76
C GLU A 93 26.91 -41.83 8.44
N SER A 94 27.91 -41.30 7.72
CA SER A 94 27.69 -40.59 6.45
C SER A 94 28.66 -41.03 5.36
N VAL A 95 28.15 -41.23 4.14
CA VAL A 95 28.93 -41.65 2.97
C VAL A 95 28.74 -40.68 1.81
N TYR A 96 29.85 -40.16 1.29
CA TYR A 96 29.91 -39.56 -0.05
C TYR A 96 30.58 -40.54 -1.00
N LEU A 97 29.84 -41.02 -1.99
CA LEU A 97 30.30 -41.94 -3.00
C LEU A 97 30.11 -41.35 -4.38
N SER A 98 31.17 -41.40 -5.19
CA SER A 98 31.07 -41.11 -6.62
C SER A 98 31.70 -42.27 -7.39
N THR A 99 30.93 -42.98 -8.20
CA THR A 99 31.42 -44.12 -9.01
C THR A 99 31.69 -43.68 -10.46
N GLY A 100 31.74 -44.57 -11.44
CA GLY A 100 32.33 -44.31 -12.76
C GLY A 100 31.35 -44.39 -13.93
N LEU A 101 31.84 -44.70 -15.14
CA LEU A 101 30.99 -44.93 -16.33
C LEU A 101 30.52 -46.38 -16.48
N GLY A 102 30.58 -47.17 -15.41
CA GLY A 102 30.32 -48.61 -15.44
C GLY A 102 28.97 -48.92 -14.81
N ASN A 103 28.42 -50.10 -15.10
CA ASN A 103 27.23 -50.59 -14.40
C ASN A 103 27.62 -50.98 -12.96
N ASP A 104 27.39 -50.06 -12.05
CA ASP A 104 27.88 -50.09 -10.69
C ASP A 104 26.84 -50.74 -9.77
N THR A 105 27.29 -51.39 -8.71
CA THR A 105 26.42 -51.94 -7.66
C THR A 105 26.81 -51.31 -6.34
N ILE A 106 25.88 -50.55 -5.77
CA ILE A 106 26.07 -49.72 -4.60
C ILE A 106 25.06 -50.16 -3.54
N ILE A 107 25.56 -50.62 -2.40
CA ILE A 107 24.76 -50.90 -1.22
C ILE A 107 25.34 -50.14 -0.04
N SER A 108 24.57 -49.25 0.58
CA SER A 108 25.00 -48.49 1.75
C SER A 108 23.93 -48.43 2.83
N THR A 109 24.31 -48.69 4.07
CA THR A 109 23.44 -48.63 5.26
C THR A 109 23.81 -47.48 6.19
N ALA A 110 24.63 -46.55 5.70
CA ALA A 110 24.92 -45.31 6.42
C ALA A 110 23.62 -44.50 6.57
N ALA A 111 23.53 -43.72 7.65
CA ALA A 111 22.35 -42.92 7.99
C ALA A 111 22.17 -41.67 7.12
N ALA A 112 23.17 -41.30 6.32
CA ALA A 112 23.04 -40.28 5.29
C ALA A 112 24.02 -40.59 4.14
N ASN A 113 23.49 -40.73 2.94
CA ASN A 113 24.27 -41.04 1.75
C ASN A 113 24.18 -39.88 0.76
N THR A 114 25.31 -39.55 0.13
CA THR A 114 25.36 -38.73 -1.08
C THR A 114 26.04 -39.56 -2.16
N ILE A 115 25.28 -40.00 -3.16
CA ILE A 115 25.72 -40.94 -4.18
C ILE A 115 25.63 -40.28 -5.55
N TYR A 116 26.72 -40.34 -6.31
CA TYR A 116 26.77 -39.99 -7.73
C TYR A 116 27.26 -41.21 -8.50
N SER A 117 26.36 -41.97 -9.14
CA SER A 117 26.80 -43.17 -9.86
C SER A 117 27.30 -42.90 -11.29
N ASN A 118 26.83 -41.80 -11.91
CA ASN A 118 27.22 -41.30 -13.25
C ASN A 118 26.65 -42.16 -14.40
N ASP A 119 27.39 -42.40 -15.48
CA ASP A 119 26.83 -43.16 -16.61
C ASP A 119 26.90 -44.67 -16.31
N GLY A 120 25.88 -45.42 -16.69
CA GLY A 120 25.81 -46.86 -16.44
C GLY A 120 24.38 -47.29 -16.17
N ASN A 121 24.12 -48.60 -16.25
CA ASN A 121 22.88 -49.13 -15.66
C ASN A 121 23.21 -49.58 -14.25
N ASP A 122 22.94 -48.74 -13.28
CA ASP A 122 23.42 -48.88 -11.91
C ASP A 122 22.37 -49.53 -11.00
N TRP A 123 22.84 -50.25 -9.99
CA TRP A 123 22.01 -50.81 -8.93
C TRP A 123 22.36 -50.14 -7.60
N ILE A 124 21.48 -49.29 -7.10
CA ILE A 124 21.67 -48.49 -5.89
C ILE A 124 20.64 -48.91 -4.85
N MET A 125 21.10 -49.32 -3.67
CA MET A 125 20.25 -49.61 -2.52
C MET A 125 20.84 -48.92 -1.28
N THR A 126 20.15 -47.90 -0.79
CA THR A 126 20.50 -47.27 0.49
C THR A 126 19.63 -47.78 1.63
N GLY A 127 19.80 -47.22 2.82
CA GLY A 127 19.33 -47.79 4.08
C GLY A 127 18.23 -46.96 4.71
N ALA A 128 18.28 -46.80 6.03
CA ALA A 128 17.54 -45.72 6.67
C ALA A 128 18.42 -44.47 6.66
N GLY A 129 17.82 -43.28 6.65
CA GLY A 129 18.56 -42.03 6.53
C GLY A 129 17.91 -41.06 5.58
N ARG A 130 18.37 -39.81 5.58
CA ARG A 130 18.05 -38.88 4.48
C ARG A 130 19.15 -39.00 3.44
N ASP A 131 18.84 -39.58 2.31
CA ASP A 131 19.78 -39.88 1.24
C ASP A 131 19.62 -38.93 0.06
N SER A 132 20.72 -38.66 -0.63
CA SER A 132 20.76 -37.88 -1.86
C SER A 132 21.44 -38.71 -2.94
N ILE A 133 20.71 -39.05 -3.99
CA ILE A 133 21.16 -39.98 -5.03
C ILE A 133 21.03 -39.27 -6.37
N ASN A 134 22.12 -39.21 -7.12
CA ASN A 134 22.13 -38.89 -8.55
C ASN A 134 22.65 -40.11 -9.29
N SER A 135 21.78 -40.78 -10.06
CA SER A 135 22.15 -42.00 -10.77
C SER A 135 22.75 -41.75 -12.14
N GLY A 136 22.62 -40.54 -12.70
CA GLY A 136 23.24 -40.16 -13.96
C GLY A 136 22.50 -40.69 -15.19
N ALA A 137 23.19 -41.38 -16.10
CA ALA A 137 22.61 -41.78 -17.39
C ALA A 137 22.65 -43.29 -17.59
N GLY A 138 21.53 -43.88 -17.97
CA GLY A 138 21.36 -45.32 -18.17
C GLY A 138 20.02 -45.76 -17.60
N ASP A 139 19.73 -47.07 -17.66
CA ASP A 139 18.52 -47.61 -17.04
C ASP A 139 18.87 -48.10 -15.62
N ASP A 140 18.63 -47.27 -14.62
CA ASP A 140 19.05 -47.48 -13.24
C ASP A 140 17.98 -48.17 -12.38
N TYR A 141 18.42 -48.85 -11.32
CA TYR A 141 17.58 -49.34 -10.25
C TYR A 141 17.97 -48.68 -8.93
N ILE A 142 17.07 -47.90 -8.34
CA ILE A 142 17.28 -47.12 -7.12
C ILE A 142 16.25 -47.55 -6.08
N SER A 143 16.73 -47.90 -4.88
CA SER A 143 15.91 -48.08 -3.68
C SER A 143 16.54 -47.29 -2.54
N SER A 144 15.91 -46.19 -2.10
CA SER A 144 16.52 -45.29 -1.12
C SER A 144 16.19 -45.63 0.34
N GLY A 145 15.10 -46.34 0.58
CA GLY A 145 14.86 -47.03 1.85
C GLY A 145 13.94 -46.25 2.77
N ALA A 146 14.42 -45.76 3.91
CA ALA A 146 13.56 -45.06 4.88
C ALA A 146 14.16 -43.72 5.29
N GLY A 147 13.39 -42.65 5.19
CA GLY A 147 13.78 -41.27 5.47
C GLY A 147 13.21 -40.36 4.40
N ASP A 148 13.58 -39.09 4.43
CA ASP A 148 13.14 -38.14 3.40
C ASP A 148 14.26 -38.02 2.36
N ASP A 149 14.14 -38.75 1.25
CA ASP A 149 15.19 -38.93 0.27
C ASP A 149 15.05 -37.98 -0.94
N GLN A 150 16.19 -37.64 -1.54
CA GLN A 150 16.27 -36.83 -2.75
C GLN A 150 16.90 -37.66 -3.87
N ILE A 151 16.12 -37.92 -4.91
CA ILE A 151 16.52 -38.83 -5.99
C ILE A 151 16.49 -38.07 -7.30
N ASP A 152 17.64 -37.92 -7.92
CA ASP A 152 17.80 -37.57 -9.32
C ASP A 152 18.15 -38.86 -10.08
N ALA A 153 17.14 -39.47 -10.67
CA ALA A 153 17.34 -40.69 -11.44
C ALA A 153 17.86 -40.41 -12.86
N GLY A 154 18.22 -39.16 -13.18
CA GLY A 154 18.79 -38.74 -14.45
C GLY A 154 18.10 -39.27 -15.71
N LYS A 155 18.90 -39.62 -16.73
CA LYS A 155 18.41 -39.97 -18.08
C LYS A 155 18.30 -41.48 -18.25
N GLY A 156 17.13 -41.96 -18.66
CA GLY A 156 16.90 -43.36 -19.00
C GLY A 156 15.54 -43.86 -18.53
N ASN A 157 15.31 -45.17 -18.60
CA ASN A 157 14.11 -45.82 -18.10
C ASN A 157 14.37 -46.42 -16.72
N ASP A 158 14.41 -45.55 -15.72
CA ASP A 158 14.82 -45.91 -14.38
C ASP A 158 13.69 -46.55 -13.58
N THR A 159 14.07 -47.41 -12.64
CA THR A 159 13.21 -47.92 -11.58
C THR A 159 13.60 -47.25 -10.26
N VAL A 160 12.70 -46.51 -9.65
CA VAL A 160 12.90 -45.75 -8.43
C VAL A 160 11.89 -46.20 -7.36
N ILE A 161 12.40 -46.54 -6.18
CA ILE A 161 11.62 -46.86 -5.00
C ILE A 161 12.13 -45.96 -3.87
N GLY A 162 11.40 -44.90 -3.53
CA GLY A 162 11.78 -43.99 -2.43
C GLY A 162 11.72 -44.74 -1.09
N GLY A 163 10.53 -45.23 -0.79
CA GLY A 163 10.31 -46.15 0.32
C GLY A 163 9.47 -45.49 1.40
N ALA A 164 9.99 -45.30 2.60
CA ALA A 164 9.22 -44.76 3.72
C ALA A 164 9.73 -43.37 4.13
N GLY A 165 8.93 -42.34 3.92
CA GLY A 165 9.19 -40.97 4.34
C GLY A 165 8.59 -40.01 3.32
N ASN A 166 9.14 -38.79 3.21
CA ASN A 166 8.74 -37.85 2.16
C ASN A 166 9.86 -37.74 1.13
N ASP A 167 9.78 -38.58 0.10
CA ASP A 167 10.78 -38.76 -0.92
C ASP A 167 10.47 -37.87 -2.13
N SER A 168 11.54 -37.35 -2.75
CA SER A 168 11.46 -36.46 -3.91
C SER A 168 12.20 -37.03 -5.11
N LEU A 169 11.58 -36.95 -6.28
CA LEU A 169 12.14 -37.39 -7.55
C LEU A 169 12.32 -36.19 -8.48
N TYR A 170 13.54 -36.01 -8.99
CA TYR A 170 13.86 -35.08 -10.07
C TYR A 170 14.02 -35.85 -11.39
N LYS A 171 13.37 -35.34 -12.45
CA LYS A 171 13.51 -35.83 -13.82
C LYS A 171 13.62 -34.67 -14.80
N ASP A 172 14.69 -34.68 -15.58
CA ASP A 172 14.98 -33.65 -16.58
C ASP A 172 14.99 -34.22 -18.00
N PHE A 173 14.02 -33.78 -18.79
CA PHE A 173 13.88 -34.06 -20.21
C PHE A 173 13.96 -32.78 -21.04
N SER A 174 14.50 -31.66 -20.52
CA SER A 174 14.53 -30.37 -21.21
C SER A 174 15.26 -30.38 -22.55
N ASP A 175 16.23 -31.30 -22.72
CA ASP A 175 16.97 -31.48 -23.96
C ASP A 175 16.16 -32.20 -25.06
N GLN A 176 14.97 -32.73 -24.73
CA GLN A 176 14.14 -33.47 -25.69
C GLN A 176 13.41 -32.51 -26.63
N THR A 177 13.29 -32.92 -27.89
CA THR A 177 12.56 -32.16 -28.93
C THR A 177 11.35 -32.92 -29.46
N THR A 178 11.14 -34.14 -28.97
CA THR A 178 10.00 -34.99 -29.26
C THR A 178 9.22 -35.22 -27.98
N GLY A 179 7.89 -35.33 -28.10
CA GLY A 179 7.01 -35.57 -26.97
C GLY A 179 7.40 -36.80 -26.13
N ILE A 180 7.34 -36.65 -24.82
CA ILE A 180 7.54 -37.72 -23.83
C ILE A 180 6.21 -38.17 -23.23
N ASN A 181 6.21 -39.37 -22.65
CA ASN A 181 5.10 -39.87 -21.84
C ASN A 181 5.64 -40.19 -20.44
N PHE A 182 5.36 -39.33 -19.47
CA PHE A 182 5.73 -39.54 -18.07
C PHE A 182 4.49 -39.90 -17.25
N SER A 183 4.52 -41.03 -16.53
CA SER A 183 3.36 -41.50 -15.78
C SER A 183 3.76 -42.09 -14.43
N TYR A 184 3.14 -41.57 -13.37
CA TYR A 184 3.20 -42.05 -12.00
C TYR A 184 1.78 -41.95 -11.40
N THR A 185 1.08 -43.10 -11.35
CA THR A 185 -0.36 -43.16 -11.06
C THR A 185 -0.71 -44.02 -9.85
N ASN A 186 0.24 -44.79 -9.34
CA ASN A 186 0.08 -45.64 -8.17
C ASN A 186 1.39 -45.66 -7.37
N PRO A 187 1.38 -45.26 -6.10
CA PRO A 187 2.59 -45.24 -5.28
C PRO A 187 3.15 -46.65 -4.98
N GLU A 188 2.34 -47.70 -5.09
CA GLU A 188 2.73 -49.07 -4.74
C GLU A 188 3.14 -49.93 -5.95
N VAL A 189 2.88 -49.48 -7.18
CA VAL A 189 3.06 -50.30 -8.39
C VAL A 189 3.61 -49.49 -9.54
N GLY A 190 4.68 -50.01 -10.18
CA GLY A 190 5.26 -49.42 -11.39
C GLY A 190 6.78 -49.33 -11.29
N ASN A 191 7.38 -48.56 -12.19
CA ASN A 191 8.80 -48.26 -12.12
C ASN A 191 9.12 -47.18 -11.08
N ILE A 192 8.16 -46.32 -10.73
CA ILE A 192 8.30 -45.30 -9.69
C ILE A 192 7.34 -45.68 -8.56
N GLN A 193 7.85 -45.76 -7.33
CA GLN A 193 7.10 -46.17 -6.14
C GLN A 193 7.54 -45.37 -4.92
N GLY A 194 6.62 -45.10 -3.99
CA GLY A 194 6.89 -44.40 -2.72
C GLY A 194 7.61 -43.08 -2.95
N ILE A 195 7.09 -42.25 -3.86
CA ILE A 195 7.56 -40.90 -4.11
C ILE A 195 6.42 -39.93 -3.84
N GLU A 196 6.70 -38.90 -3.06
CA GLU A 196 5.75 -37.91 -2.57
C GLU A 196 5.80 -36.60 -3.37
N ALA A 197 6.96 -36.23 -3.91
CA ALA A 197 7.13 -35.01 -4.69
C ALA A 197 7.91 -35.25 -5.97
N VAL A 198 7.36 -34.87 -7.12
CA VAL A 198 8.04 -34.95 -8.41
C VAL A 198 8.35 -33.54 -8.92
N THR A 199 9.62 -33.31 -9.24
CA THR A 199 10.04 -32.18 -10.07
C THR A 199 10.35 -32.69 -11.47
N LEU A 200 9.63 -32.19 -12.46
CA LEU A 200 9.71 -32.62 -13.85
C LEU A 200 9.92 -31.42 -14.77
N SER A 201 10.94 -31.50 -15.61
CA SER A 201 11.13 -30.56 -16.72
C SER A 201 11.08 -31.31 -18.05
N THR A 202 10.30 -30.83 -19.01
CA THR A 202 10.14 -31.49 -20.31
C THR A 202 10.67 -30.66 -21.46
N GLY A 203 10.62 -31.19 -22.67
CA GLY A 203 11.24 -30.62 -23.86
C GLY A 203 10.32 -29.66 -24.60
N SER A 204 10.59 -29.42 -25.87
CA SER A 204 9.70 -28.62 -26.76
C SER A 204 8.66 -29.46 -27.51
N GLY A 205 8.40 -30.68 -27.05
CA GLY A 205 7.54 -31.64 -27.74
C GLY A 205 6.14 -31.66 -27.12
N ASP A 206 5.17 -32.26 -27.81
CA ASP A 206 3.84 -32.49 -27.22
C ASP A 206 3.95 -33.56 -26.11
N ASP A 207 4.09 -33.13 -24.87
CA ASP A 207 4.37 -34.01 -23.73
C ASP A 207 3.07 -34.46 -23.04
N THR A 208 3.04 -35.70 -22.57
CA THR A 208 1.95 -36.23 -21.73
C THR A 208 2.49 -36.58 -20.35
N ILE A 209 1.95 -35.93 -19.33
CA ILE A 209 2.38 -36.00 -17.94
C ILE A 209 1.18 -36.41 -17.08
N VAL A 210 1.29 -37.55 -16.40
CA VAL A 210 0.24 -38.04 -15.49
C VAL A 210 0.83 -38.35 -14.12
N LEU A 211 0.59 -37.48 -13.13
CA LEU A 211 1.08 -37.60 -11.76
C LEU A 211 -0.10 -37.73 -10.77
N THR A 212 -0.82 -38.84 -10.85
CA THR A 212 -2.05 -39.06 -10.08
C THR A 212 -1.89 -40.05 -8.92
N ALA A 213 -0.66 -40.48 -8.63
CA ALA A 213 -0.37 -41.32 -7.48
C ALA A 213 -0.69 -40.55 -6.18
N ALA A 214 -1.88 -40.78 -5.63
CA ALA A 214 -2.35 -40.10 -4.43
C ALA A 214 -1.89 -40.84 -3.15
N GLU A 215 -1.17 -40.14 -2.28
CA GLU A 215 -1.00 -40.48 -0.85
C GLU A 215 -1.56 -39.31 -0.04
N GLY A 216 -2.43 -39.59 0.94
CA GLY A 216 -3.30 -38.65 1.64
C GLY A 216 -2.64 -37.62 2.57
N TYR A 217 -1.61 -36.92 2.10
CA TYR A 217 -0.96 -35.82 2.80
C TYR A 217 -1.20 -34.51 2.04
N LEU A 218 -1.93 -33.60 2.68
CA LEU A 218 -2.31 -32.26 2.21
C LEU A 218 -1.14 -31.30 1.88
N TYR A 219 0.10 -31.79 1.74
CA TYR A 219 1.31 -30.95 1.67
C TYR A 219 2.31 -31.35 0.57
N HIS A 220 1.96 -32.30 -0.31
CA HIS A 220 2.82 -32.61 -1.45
C HIS A 220 2.73 -31.52 -2.51
N LYS A 221 3.86 -31.24 -3.16
CA LYS A 221 3.96 -30.21 -4.21
C LYS A 221 4.79 -30.74 -5.35
N ASN A 222 4.13 -30.99 -6.48
CA ASN A 222 4.81 -31.30 -7.73
C ASN A 222 5.20 -29.98 -8.43
N TYR A 223 6.39 -29.98 -9.03
CA TYR A 223 6.87 -28.87 -9.85
C TYR A 223 6.98 -29.35 -11.29
N ILE A 224 6.13 -28.86 -12.17
CA ILE A 224 6.07 -29.29 -13.57
C ILE A 224 6.40 -28.10 -14.47
N TYR A 225 7.43 -28.26 -15.30
CA TYR A 225 7.85 -27.30 -16.30
C TYR A 225 7.72 -27.95 -17.68
N SER A 226 6.58 -27.75 -18.35
CA SER A 226 6.26 -28.47 -19.59
C SER A 226 6.76 -27.80 -20.87
N ASN A 227 7.41 -26.62 -20.76
CA ASN A 227 7.96 -25.84 -21.88
C ASN A 227 6.99 -25.74 -23.09
N ASP A 228 7.51 -25.60 -24.31
CA ASP A 228 6.69 -25.45 -25.52
C ASP A 228 6.10 -26.79 -25.98
N GLY A 229 4.97 -26.77 -26.68
CA GLY A 229 4.28 -27.95 -27.18
C GLY A 229 2.81 -27.94 -26.78
N ASN A 230 1.98 -28.78 -27.39
CA ASN A 230 0.60 -28.98 -26.91
C ASN A 230 0.62 -30.08 -25.83
N ASN A 231 0.84 -29.68 -24.59
CA ASN A 231 1.09 -30.58 -23.49
C ASN A 231 -0.21 -31.04 -22.84
N SER A 232 -0.21 -32.26 -22.31
CA SER A 232 -1.32 -32.83 -21.55
C SER A 232 -0.84 -33.20 -20.15
N ILE A 233 -1.25 -32.40 -19.16
CA ILE A 233 -0.83 -32.50 -17.77
C ILE A 233 -2.04 -32.88 -16.92
N THR A 234 -1.95 -33.97 -16.18
CA THR A 234 -2.96 -34.40 -15.21
C THR A 234 -2.28 -34.79 -13.91
N THR A 235 -2.57 -34.07 -12.85
CA THR A 235 -2.06 -34.35 -11.50
C THR A 235 -3.17 -34.83 -10.57
N GLY A 236 -2.79 -35.21 -9.35
CA GLY A 236 -3.63 -35.87 -8.38
C GLY A 236 -4.13 -34.93 -7.29
N ALA A 237 -3.82 -35.25 -6.04
CA ALA A 237 -4.03 -34.35 -4.91
C ALA A 237 -2.67 -33.79 -4.47
N GLY A 238 -2.64 -32.58 -3.95
CA GLY A 238 -1.43 -31.84 -3.61
C GLY A 238 -1.59 -30.37 -3.97
N ASN A 239 -0.64 -29.53 -3.55
CA ASN A 239 -0.59 -28.14 -3.99
C ASN A 239 0.41 -28.06 -5.15
N GLU A 240 -0.06 -28.24 -6.36
CA GLU A 240 0.77 -28.30 -7.56
C GLU A 240 1.31 -26.93 -7.99
N GLN A 241 2.50 -26.94 -8.60
CA GLN A 241 3.00 -25.80 -9.36
C GLN A 241 3.28 -26.23 -10.80
N ILE A 242 2.46 -25.73 -11.72
CA ILE A 242 2.49 -26.11 -13.13
C ILE A 242 2.81 -24.87 -13.95
N ILE A 243 3.88 -24.96 -14.75
CA ILE A 243 4.25 -23.95 -15.73
C ILE A 243 4.28 -24.62 -17.09
N SER A 244 3.30 -24.29 -17.92
CA SER A 244 3.25 -24.65 -19.33
C SER A 244 3.73 -23.47 -20.17
N GLY A 245 4.50 -23.77 -21.22
CA GLY A 245 5.10 -22.77 -22.10
C GLY A 245 4.14 -22.34 -23.21
N ALA A 246 4.60 -22.30 -24.45
CA ALA A 246 3.73 -22.01 -25.59
C ALA A 246 3.05 -23.27 -26.14
N GLY A 247 1.78 -23.18 -26.55
CA GLY A 247 1.03 -24.27 -27.17
C GLY A 247 -0.44 -24.24 -26.75
N ASP A 248 -1.27 -25.10 -27.34
CA ASP A 248 -2.63 -25.31 -26.85
C ASP A 248 -2.60 -26.44 -25.81
N ASP A 249 -2.41 -26.07 -24.54
CA ASP A 249 -2.19 -27.03 -23.45
C ASP A 249 -3.48 -27.54 -22.81
N TYR A 250 -3.45 -28.74 -22.24
CA TYR A 250 -4.48 -29.30 -21.37
C TYR A 250 -3.90 -29.54 -19.98
N ILE A 251 -4.42 -28.85 -18.98
CA ILE A 251 -3.97 -28.93 -17.59
C ILE A 251 -5.16 -29.29 -16.70
N SER A 252 -5.03 -30.35 -15.92
CA SER A 252 -5.96 -30.73 -14.84
C SER A 252 -5.15 -30.93 -13.56
N SER A 253 -5.21 -29.99 -12.62
CA SER A 253 -4.33 -30.02 -11.45
C SER A 253 -4.90 -30.86 -10.28
N GLY A 254 -6.21 -30.97 -10.17
CA GLY A 254 -6.84 -31.98 -9.32
C GLY A 254 -7.35 -31.42 -8.00
N ALA A 255 -6.73 -31.75 -6.87
CA ALA A 255 -7.21 -31.29 -5.57
C ALA A 255 -6.09 -30.73 -4.69
N GLY A 256 -6.29 -29.55 -4.14
CA GLY A 256 -5.33 -28.80 -3.33
C GLY A 256 -5.30 -27.35 -3.81
N ASP A 257 -4.42 -26.53 -3.25
CA ASP A 257 -4.30 -25.13 -3.67
C ASP A 257 -3.22 -25.03 -4.75
N ASP A 258 -3.63 -25.05 -6.02
CA ASP A 258 -2.72 -25.17 -7.17
C ASP A 258 -2.31 -23.81 -7.74
N TYR A 259 -1.07 -23.73 -8.24
CA TYR A 259 -0.57 -22.58 -9.00
C TYR A 259 -0.28 -22.99 -10.43
N ILE A 260 -1.02 -22.41 -11.37
CA ILE A 260 -0.96 -22.77 -12.79
C ILE A 260 -0.58 -21.53 -13.60
N SER A 261 0.51 -21.62 -14.36
CA SER A 261 0.84 -20.69 -15.44
C SER A 261 0.74 -21.47 -16.74
N SER A 262 -0.32 -21.30 -17.50
CA SER A 262 -0.51 -22.10 -18.72
C SER A 262 0.18 -21.52 -19.96
N GLY A 263 0.81 -20.35 -19.84
CA GLY A 263 1.54 -19.74 -20.93
C GLY A 263 0.65 -19.24 -22.07
N THR A 264 1.18 -19.25 -23.30
CA THR A 264 0.50 -18.70 -24.48
C THR A 264 -0.17 -19.78 -25.31
N GLY A 265 -1.39 -19.51 -25.77
CA GLY A 265 -2.16 -20.42 -26.61
C GLY A 265 -3.57 -20.59 -26.08
N ASN A 266 -4.36 -21.47 -26.72
CA ASN A 266 -5.75 -21.74 -26.35
C ASN A 266 -5.83 -22.88 -25.34
N ASP A 267 -5.29 -22.64 -24.15
CA ASP A 267 -5.21 -23.67 -23.12
C ASP A 267 -6.56 -24.03 -22.54
N THR A 268 -6.68 -25.29 -22.12
CA THR A 268 -7.74 -25.78 -21.23
C THR A 268 -7.12 -26.02 -19.86
N VAL A 269 -7.60 -25.32 -18.83
CA VAL A 269 -7.14 -25.40 -17.45
C VAL A 269 -8.30 -25.77 -16.54
N ILE A 270 -8.10 -26.81 -15.73
CA ILE A 270 -9.04 -27.28 -14.72
C ILE A 270 -8.27 -27.32 -13.39
N GLY A 271 -8.49 -26.36 -12.50
CA GLY A 271 -7.85 -26.33 -11.18
C GLY A 271 -8.35 -27.48 -10.32
N GLY A 272 -9.64 -27.49 -10.08
CA GLY A 272 -10.33 -28.63 -9.49
C GLY A 272 -10.87 -28.27 -8.11
N ALA A 273 -10.39 -28.92 -7.05
CA ALA A 273 -10.88 -28.69 -5.70
C ALA A 273 -9.81 -28.06 -4.81
N GLY A 274 -9.99 -26.81 -4.42
CA GLY A 274 -9.12 -26.09 -3.49
C GLY A 274 -9.18 -24.61 -3.79
N ASN A 275 -8.10 -23.87 -3.53
CA ASN A 275 -7.97 -22.48 -3.94
C ASN A 275 -6.89 -22.38 -5.01
N ASP A 276 -7.32 -22.47 -6.25
CA ASP A 276 -6.48 -22.57 -7.44
C ASP A 276 -6.25 -21.19 -8.04
N HIS A 277 -4.99 -20.91 -8.36
CA HIS A 277 -4.56 -19.65 -8.95
C HIS A 277 -4.07 -19.85 -10.38
N LEU A 278 -4.68 -19.13 -11.33
CA LEU A 278 -4.28 -19.11 -12.74
C LEU A 278 -3.53 -17.83 -13.07
N TYR A 279 -2.33 -17.98 -13.63
CA TYR A 279 -1.54 -16.92 -14.24
C TYR A 279 -1.60 -17.01 -15.78
N LYS A 280 -1.97 -15.91 -16.42
CA LYS A 280 -2.03 -15.74 -17.88
C LYS A 280 -1.36 -14.43 -18.28
N ASP A 281 -0.42 -14.51 -19.21
CA ASP A 281 0.34 -13.35 -19.68
C ASP A 281 0.23 -13.19 -21.20
N PHE A 282 -0.43 -12.10 -21.60
CA PHE A 282 -0.60 -11.66 -22.97
C PHE A 282 0.01 -10.26 -23.17
N SER A 283 0.94 -9.82 -22.32
CA SER A 283 1.50 -8.45 -22.35
C SER A 283 2.14 -8.08 -23.69
N ASP A 284 2.69 -9.07 -24.40
CA ASP A 284 3.35 -8.88 -25.69
C ASP A 284 2.37 -8.80 -26.87
N GLN A 285 1.06 -9.00 -26.63
CA GLN A 285 0.05 -8.91 -27.68
C GLN A 285 -0.21 -7.46 -28.08
N THR A 286 -0.41 -7.23 -29.38
CA THR A 286 -0.75 -5.90 -29.92
C THR A 286 -2.15 -5.84 -30.51
N THR A 287 -2.83 -6.98 -30.55
CA THR A 287 -4.21 -7.14 -31.00
C THR A 287 -5.08 -7.54 -29.82
N GLY A 288 -6.32 -7.05 -29.80
CA GLY A 288 -7.27 -7.35 -28.73
C GLY A 288 -7.49 -8.85 -28.52
N ILE A 289 -7.51 -9.27 -27.26
CA ILE A 289 -7.84 -10.62 -26.81
C ILE A 289 -9.27 -10.69 -26.27
N ASN A 290 -9.84 -11.88 -26.29
CA ASN A 290 -11.12 -12.17 -25.62
C ASN A 290 -10.87 -13.25 -24.56
N PHE A 291 -10.83 -12.85 -23.30
CA PHE A 291 -10.75 -13.76 -22.16
C PHE A 291 -12.12 -13.87 -21.48
N SER A 292 -12.64 -15.09 -21.31
CA SER A 292 -13.92 -15.31 -20.62
C SER A 292 -13.89 -16.51 -19.70
N TYR A 293 -14.20 -16.26 -18.44
CA TYR A 293 -14.40 -17.21 -17.37
C TYR A 293 -15.62 -16.78 -16.54
N THR A 294 -16.77 -17.38 -16.81
CA THR A 294 -18.09 -16.96 -16.26
C THR A 294 -18.82 -18.04 -15.49
N ASP A 295 -18.46 -19.31 -15.69
CA ASP A 295 -18.97 -20.46 -14.95
C ASP A 295 -17.77 -21.32 -14.56
N PRO A 296 -17.60 -21.64 -13.26
CA PRO A 296 -16.47 -22.44 -12.83
C PRO A 296 -16.47 -23.88 -13.34
N ASN A 297 -17.55 -24.35 -13.97
CA ASN A 297 -17.71 -25.72 -14.46
C ASN A 297 -17.79 -25.83 -15.99
N VAL A 298 -17.68 -24.73 -16.74
CA VAL A 298 -17.91 -24.72 -18.19
C VAL A 298 -16.83 -23.91 -18.91
N GLY A 299 -16.39 -24.43 -20.06
CA GLY A 299 -15.43 -23.77 -20.94
C GLY A 299 -14.02 -24.33 -20.78
N ASN A 300 -13.04 -23.56 -21.24
CA ASN A 300 -11.64 -23.97 -21.20
C ASN A 300 -11.01 -23.73 -19.83
N ILE A 301 -11.49 -22.78 -19.04
CA ILE A 301 -11.02 -22.51 -17.68
C ILE A 301 -12.11 -22.96 -16.70
N GLN A 302 -11.75 -23.80 -15.72
CA GLN A 302 -12.68 -24.39 -14.75
C GLN A 302 -12.03 -24.49 -13.37
N GLY A 303 -12.83 -24.33 -12.31
CA GLY A 303 -12.40 -24.44 -10.91
C GLY A 303 -11.15 -23.61 -10.61
N ILE A 304 -11.19 -22.29 -10.88
CA ILE A 304 -10.13 -21.34 -10.57
C ILE A 304 -10.71 -20.27 -9.65
N GLU A 305 -10.08 -20.04 -8.51
CA GLU A 305 -10.53 -19.10 -7.49
C GLU A 305 -9.88 -17.72 -7.62
N SER A 306 -8.68 -17.64 -8.18
CA SER A 306 -7.98 -16.37 -8.40
C SER A 306 -7.29 -16.34 -9.76
N LEU A 307 -7.45 -15.23 -10.48
CA LEU A 307 -6.84 -15.01 -11.79
C LEU A 307 -5.85 -13.85 -11.71
N HIS A 308 -4.62 -14.09 -12.16
CA HIS A 308 -3.70 -13.04 -12.61
C HIS A 308 -3.70 -13.01 -14.14
N LEU A 309 -4.18 -11.92 -14.72
CA LEU A 309 -4.21 -11.72 -16.16
C LEU A 309 -3.52 -10.40 -16.54
N SER A 310 -2.50 -10.50 -17.38
CA SER A 310 -1.91 -9.33 -18.04
C SER A 310 -2.22 -9.35 -19.53
N THR A 311 -2.66 -8.23 -20.10
CA THR A 311 -2.97 -8.10 -21.53
C THR A 311 -2.15 -7.02 -22.20
N GLY A 312 -2.31 -6.89 -23.52
CA GLY A 312 -1.38 -6.17 -24.39
C GLY A 312 -1.83 -4.74 -24.69
N SER A 313 -1.46 -4.23 -25.87
CA SER A 313 -1.86 -2.89 -26.33
C SER A 313 -3.11 -2.88 -27.23
N GLY A 314 -3.89 -3.96 -27.24
CA GLY A 314 -5.07 -4.12 -28.08
C GLY A 314 -6.36 -3.84 -27.31
N ASP A 315 -7.46 -3.60 -28.01
CA ASP A 315 -8.77 -3.46 -27.35
C ASP A 315 -9.22 -4.83 -26.77
N ASP A 316 -9.01 -5.04 -25.47
CA ASP A 316 -9.18 -6.33 -24.82
C ASP A 316 -10.57 -6.48 -24.19
N THR A 317 -11.17 -7.66 -24.28
CA THR A 317 -12.40 -8.01 -23.58
C THR A 317 -12.12 -9.09 -22.55
N ILE A 318 -12.31 -8.78 -21.28
CA ILE A 318 -12.01 -9.63 -20.14
C ILE A 318 -13.27 -9.77 -19.29
N VAL A 319 -13.74 -11.00 -19.12
CA VAL A 319 -14.86 -11.33 -18.23
C VAL A 319 -14.43 -12.45 -17.30
N SER A 320 -14.19 -12.16 -16.03
CA SER A 320 -13.75 -13.11 -14.99
C SER A 320 -14.72 -13.09 -13.80
N THR A 321 -15.96 -13.54 -14.05
CA THR A 321 -17.08 -13.45 -13.10
C THR A 321 -17.44 -14.76 -12.41
N ALA A 322 -16.73 -15.85 -12.73
CA ALA A 322 -17.01 -17.15 -12.14
C ALA A 322 -16.67 -17.16 -10.63
N ALA A 323 -17.67 -17.41 -9.79
CA ALA A 323 -17.48 -17.59 -8.34
C ALA A 323 -17.49 -19.08 -8.00
N VAL A 324 -16.41 -19.59 -7.37
CA VAL A 324 -16.32 -21.01 -6.99
C VAL A 324 -16.91 -21.29 -5.60
N SER A 325 -17.14 -20.27 -4.76
CA SER A 325 -17.92 -20.45 -3.51
C SER A 325 -18.65 -19.17 -3.04
N LEU A 326 -19.75 -19.35 -2.29
CA LEU A 326 -20.53 -18.27 -1.67
C LEU A 326 -19.77 -17.43 -0.62
N PHE A 327 -18.50 -17.76 -0.35
CA PHE A 327 -17.63 -17.10 0.61
C PHE A 327 -16.22 -16.81 0.06
N SER A 328 -15.98 -16.99 -1.25
CA SER A 328 -14.65 -16.75 -1.82
C SER A 328 -14.32 -15.26 -1.76
N VAL A 329 -13.42 -14.94 -0.82
CA VAL A 329 -12.82 -13.61 -0.61
C VAL A 329 -11.62 -13.42 -1.55
N TYR A 330 -11.68 -13.98 -2.75
CA TYR A 330 -10.50 -14.12 -3.61
C TYR A 330 -10.51 -13.12 -4.74
N SER A 331 -9.39 -12.41 -4.83
CA SER A 331 -9.19 -11.28 -5.71
C SER A 331 -8.60 -11.72 -7.04
N ASN A 332 -9.12 -11.16 -8.13
CA ASN A 332 -8.45 -11.15 -9.41
C ASN A 332 -7.45 -10.00 -9.46
N TYR A 333 -6.38 -10.21 -10.20
CA TYR A 333 -5.42 -9.19 -10.59
C TYR A 333 -5.45 -9.07 -12.12
N ILE A 334 -5.91 -7.94 -12.63
CA ILE A 334 -6.01 -7.69 -14.07
C ILE A 334 -5.20 -6.45 -14.41
N SER A 335 -4.34 -6.55 -15.43
CA SER A 335 -3.57 -5.42 -15.97
C SER A 335 -3.77 -5.34 -17.47
N SER A 336 -4.46 -4.30 -17.96
CA SER A 336 -4.89 -4.21 -19.37
C SER A 336 -4.04 -3.31 -20.28
N ASN A 337 -2.90 -2.81 -19.81
CA ASN A 337 -1.91 -2.05 -20.61
C ASN A 337 -2.46 -0.93 -21.53
N GLY A 338 -2.85 -1.16 -22.78
CA GLY A 338 -3.42 -0.07 -23.58
C GLY A 338 -4.46 -0.57 -24.57
N GLY A 339 -5.36 0.30 -25.01
CA GLY A 339 -6.53 -0.11 -25.78
C GLY A 339 -7.78 0.49 -25.17
N ASN A 340 -8.94 0.30 -25.79
CA ASN A 340 -10.22 0.58 -25.14
C ASN A 340 -10.77 -0.74 -24.62
N ASP A 341 -10.45 -1.06 -23.39
CA ASP A 341 -10.68 -2.37 -22.81
C ASP A 341 -12.05 -2.47 -22.17
N SER A 342 -12.60 -3.68 -22.14
CA SER A 342 -13.84 -4.03 -21.44
C SER A 342 -13.53 -5.09 -20.40
N ILE A 343 -13.43 -4.69 -19.14
CA ILE A 343 -13.05 -5.54 -18.00
C ILE A 343 -14.28 -5.71 -17.10
N THR A 344 -14.60 -6.95 -16.76
CA THR A 344 -15.66 -7.28 -15.82
C THR A 344 -15.17 -8.40 -14.90
N THR A 345 -15.03 -8.08 -13.62
CA THR A 345 -14.68 -9.03 -12.57
C THR A 345 -15.92 -9.40 -11.74
N GLY A 346 -15.73 -10.28 -10.76
CA GLY A 346 -16.78 -11.06 -10.13
C GLY A 346 -17.08 -10.62 -8.71
N ALA A 347 -17.09 -11.59 -7.80
CA ALA A 347 -17.04 -11.31 -6.37
C ALA A 347 -15.60 -11.46 -5.89
N GLY A 348 -15.19 -10.69 -4.89
CA GLY A 348 -13.81 -10.65 -4.39
C GLY A 348 -13.31 -9.21 -4.28
N ASP A 349 -12.20 -8.96 -3.58
CA ASP A 349 -11.59 -7.63 -3.53
C ASP A 349 -10.63 -7.48 -4.73
N ASP A 350 -11.13 -7.23 -5.94
CA ASP A 350 -10.36 -7.28 -7.19
C ASP A 350 -9.39 -6.09 -7.35
N ILE A 351 -8.27 -6.32 -8.06
CA ILE A 351 -7.28 -5.29 -8.42
C ILE A 351 -7.22 -5.18 -9.94
N ILE A 352 -7.58 -4.01 -10.46
CA ILE A 352 -7.67 -3.75 -11.89
C ILE A 352 -6.78 -2.56 -12.23
N TYR A 353 -5.78 -2.77 -13.09
CA TYR A 353 -5.00 -1.71 -13.72
C TYR A 353 -5.46 -1.57 -15.18
N ALA A 354 -6.46 -0.72 -15.39
CA ALA A 354 -6.91 -0.39 -16.73
C ALA A 354 -6.00 0.71 -17.27
N GLY A 355 -5.16 0.38 -18.24
CA GLY A 355 -4.12 1.29 -18.69
C GLY A 355 -4.64 2.43 -19.57
N THR A 356 -3.96 2.74 -20.68
CA THR A 356 -4.35 3.89 -21.50
C THR A 356 -5.51 3.57 -22.42
N GLY A 357 -6.49 4.46 -22.47
CA GLY A 357 -7.61 4.40 -23.42
C GLY A 357 -8.94 4.63 -22.72
N ASP A 358 -10.03 4.43 -23.46
CA ASP A 358 -11.39 4.73 -23.03
C ASP A 358 -12.11 3.48 -22.51
N ASP A 359 -11.58 2.96 -21.39
CA ASP A 359 -11.92 1.65 -20.84
C ASP A 359 -13.29 1.61 -20.14
N THR A 360 -13.87 0.42 -20.14
CA THR A 360 -15.05 0.04 -19.35
C THR A 360 -14.63 -0.99 -18.31
N VAL A 361 -14.86 -0.72 -17.03
CA VAL A 361 -14.46 -1.55 -15.89
C VAL A 361 -15.65 -1.81 -14.97
N ILE A 362 -15.89 -3.06 -14.62
CA ILE A 362 -16.92 -3.47 -13.65
C ILE A 362 -16.22 -4.37 -12.61
N GLY A 363 -16.06 -3.90 -11.37
CA GLY A 363 -15.40 -4.65 -10.29
C GLY A 363 -16.28 -5.75 -9.69
N GLY A 364 -17.57 -5.45 -9.51
CA GLY A 364 -18.55 -6.42 -9.05
C GLY A 364 -18.82 -6.32 -7.54
N GLU A 365 -18.77 -7.43 -6.81
CA GLU A 365 -19.02 -7.46 -5.36
C GLU A 365 -17.71 -7.55 -4.58
N GLY A 366 -17.35 -6.53 -3.81
CA GLY A 366 -16.17 -6.57 -2.94
C GLY A 366 -15.68 -5.18 -2.60
N ASN A 367 -14.41 -5.06 -2.20
CA ASN A 367 -13.67 -3.80 -2.16
C ASN A 367 -12.66 -3.78 -3.30
N ASP A 368 -13.11 -3.36 -4.46
CA ASP A 368 -12.37 -3.37 -5.71
C ASP A 368 -11.50 -2.12 -5.86
N TYR A 369 -10.31 -2.31 -6.42
CA TYR A 369 -9.34 -1.27 -6.69
C TYR A 369 -9.18 -1.07 -8.21
N LEU A 370 -9.29 0.17 -8.67
CA LEU A 370 -8.99 0.56 -10.03
C LEU A 370 -7.79 1.52 -10.08
N GLY A 371 -6.72 1.12 -10.74
CA GLY A 371 -5.62 2.01 -11.12
C GLY A 371 -5.74 2.45 -12.57
N LYS A 372 -5.69 3.77 -12.83
CA LYS A 372 -5.54 4.34 -14.17
C LYS A 372 -4.44 5.40 -14.18
N SER A 373 -3.57 5.34 -15.20
CA SER A 373 -2.54 6.35 -15.40
C SER A 373 -2.59 6.90 -16.81
N PHE A 374 -2.69 8.22 -16.87
CA PHE A 374 -2.59 9.07 -18.06
C PHE A 374 -1.41 10.05 -17.92
N SER A 375 -0.44 9.75 -17.05
CA SER A 375 0.65 10.65 -16.64
C SER A 375 1.49 11.19 -17.80
N ASP A 376 1.53 10.46 -18.92
CA ASP A 376 2.31 10.83 -20.10
C ASP A 376 1.55 11.76 -21.06
N LEU A 377 0.27 12.06 -20.80
CA LEU A 377 -0.53 12.93 -21.64
C LEU A 377 -0.24 14.41 -21.37
N THR A 378 -0.33 15.23 -22.41
CA THR A 378 -0.23 16.70 -22.32
C THR A 378 -1.52 17.39 -22.74
N THR A 379 -2.60 16.61 -22.85
CA THR A 379 -3.93 17.05 -23.30
C THR A 379 -4.93 16.73 -22.21
N ALA A 380 -5.98 17.55 -22.12
CA ALA A 380 -7.06 17.37 -21.16
C ALA A 380 -7.62 15.94 -21.15
N VAL A 381 -7.69 15.36 -19.94
CA VAL A 381 -8.33 14.12 -19.57
C VAL A 381 -9.67 14.46 -18.94
N ASN A 382 -10.74 13.86 -19.46
CA ASN A 382 -12.07 13.93 -18.86
C ASN A 382 -12.39 12.58 -18.24
N PHE A 383 -12.14 12.44 -16.94
CA PHE A 383 -12.41 11.24 -16.18
C PHE A 383 -13.70 11.40 -15.38
N SER A 384 -14.65 10.48 -15.55
CA SER A 384 -15.89 10.47 -14.78
C SER A 384 -16.24 9.08 -14.28
N TYR A 385 -16.46 9.01 -12.98
CA TYR A 385 -16.91 7.89 -12.19
C TYR A 385 -18.01 8.41 -11.26
N THR A 386 -19.27 8.19 -11.63
CA THR A 386 -20.43 8.88 -11.02
C THR A 386 -21.51 7.95 -10.46
N ASP A 387 -21.50 6.65 -10.79
CA ASP A 387 -22.44 5.66 -10.26
C ASP A 387 -21.86 4.24 -10.34
N PRO A 388 -21.80 3.46 -9.23
CA PRO A 388 -21.38 2.07 -9.25
C PRO A 388 -22.33 1.16 -10.04
N ASN A 389 -23.53 1.63 -10.44
CA ASN A 389 -24.51 0.87 -11.22
C ASN A 389 -24.77 1.43 -12.63
N SER A 390 -24.10 2.52 -13.04
CA SER A 390 -24.27 3.06 -14.39
C SER A 390 -23.02 3.80 -14.89
N GLY A 391 -22.76 3.70 -16.19
CA GLY A 391 -21.57 4.28 -16.82
C GLY A 391 -20.49 3.25 -17.11
N LYS A 392 -19.28 3.73 -17.39
CA LYS A 392 -18.16 2.88 -17.83
C LYS A 392 -17.41 2.22 -16.68
N ILE A 393 -17.41 2.82 -15.49
CA ILE A 393 -16.72 2.28 -14.31
C ILE A 393 -17.78 2.02 -13.25
N GLN A 394 -17.89 0.78 -12.78
CA GLN A 394 -18.94 0.28 -11.90
C GLN A 394 -18.35 -0.63 -10.81
N GLY A 395 -18.94 -0.60 -9.60
CA GLY A 395 -18.49 -1.41 -8.45
C GLY A 395 -16.98 -1.27 -8.17
N ILE A 396 -16.50 -0.05 -7.94
CA ILE A 396 -15.11 0.23 -7.58
C ILE A 396 -15.07 1.06 -6.29
N GLU A 397 -14.40 0.56 -5.26
CA GLU A 397 -14.34 1.19 -3.94
C GLU A 397 -13.10 2.06 -3.77
N ARG A 398 -12.01 1.77 -4.50
CA ARG A 398 -10.78 2.56 -4.44
C ARG A 398 -10.26 2.90 -5.84
N LEU A 399 -10.14 4.18 -6.13
CA LEU A 399 -9.55 4.67 -7.37
C LEU A 399 -8.15 5.20 -7.11
N TYR A 400 -7.16 4.73 -7.87
CA TYR A 400 -5.93 5.47 -8.12
C TYR A 400 -5.99 6.07 -9.52
N LEU A 401 -5.86 7.38 -9.62
CA LEU A 401 -5.86 8.11 -10.88
C LEU A 401 -4.66 9.04 -10.94
N SER A 402 -3.87 8.94 -12.00
CA SER A 402 -2.86 9.95 -12.33
C SER A 402 -3.12 10.51 -13.72
N THR A 403 -3.22 11.83 -13.87
CA THR A 403 -3.41 12.50 -15.15
C THR A 403 -2.18 13.31 -15.58
N GLY A 404 -2.29 14.05 -16.67
CA GLY A 404 -1.15 14.56 -17.43
C GLY A 404 -0.76 15.98 -17.07
N SER A 405 -0.42 16.78 -18.09
CA SER A 405 -0.19 18.24 -17.94
C SER A 405 -1.29 19.08 -18.61
N GLY A 406 -2.46 18.47 -18.88
CA GLY A 406 -3.59 19.12 -19.52
C GLY A 406 -4.55 19.69 -18.48
N ASP A 407 -5.43 20.62 -18.87
CA ASP A 407 -6.52 21.06 -17.99
C ASP A 407 -7.56 19.93 -17.84
N ASP A 408 -7.46 19.18 -16.75
CA ASP A 408 -8.15 17.92 -16.56
C ASP A 408 -9.48 18.12 -15.80
N THR A 409 -10.49 17.31 -16.12
CA THR A 409 -11.75 17.27 -15.37
C THR A 409 -11.93 15.88 -14.80
N ILE A 410 -11.93 15.79 -13.48
CA ILE A 410 -11.99 14.54 -12.72
C ILE A 410 -13.22 14.59 -11.84
N VAL A 411 -14.16 13.66 -12.07
CA VAL A 411 -15.34 13.48 -11.21
C VAL A 411 -15.33 12.04 -10.71
N SER A 412 -15.03 11.83 -9.43
CA SER A 412 -15.01 10.53 -8.76
C SER A 412 -16.01 10.51 -7.62
N THR A 413 -17.30 10.50 -7.95
CA THR A 413 -18.37 10.44 -6.97
C THR A 413 -18.91 9.01 -6.84
N ALA A 414 -18.50 8.27 -5.81
CA ALA A 414 -19.12 6.99 -5.45
C ALA A 414 -20.58 7.21 -5.00
N ALA A 415 -21.50 6.32 -5.39
CA ALA A 415 -22.90 6.46 -4.97
C ALA A 415 -23.09 6.11 -3.49
N VAL A 416 -23.95 6.90 -2.86
CA VAL A 416 -24.44 6.77 -1.49
C VAL A 416 -24.96 5.34 -1.23
N GLY A 417 -24.25 4.55 -0.42
CA GLY A 417 -24.69 3.21 -0.02
C GLY A 417 -23.57 2.22 0.31
N PHE A 418 -22.37 2.46 -0.23
CA PHE A 418 -21.15 1.77 0.17
C PHE A 418 -20.49 2.63 1.25
N SER A 419 -20.29 2.05 2.43
CA SER A 419 -19.83 2.72 3.65
C SER A 419 -18.56 3.55 3.41
N ASP A 420 -18.54 4.80 3.91
CA ASP A 420 -17.45 5.70 4.37
C ASP A 420 -15.94 5.32 4.17
N TYR A 421 -15.56 4.48 3.21
CA TYR A 421 -14.23 3.87 3.06
C TYR A 421 -13.65 3.97 1.66
N SER A 422 -14.34 4.60 0.70
CA SER A 422 -13.68 4.97 -0.55
C SER A 422 -12.60 5.99 -0.23
N ALA A 423 -11.36 5.64 -0.53
CA ALA A 423 -10.20 6.52 -0.40
C ALA A 423 -9.60 6.59 -1.78
N ASN A 424 -10.03 7.58 -2.55
CA ASN A 424 -9.48 7.85 -3.87
C ASN A 424 -8.09 8.47 -3.70
N GLU A 425 -7.19 8.11 -4.59
CA GLU A 425 -5.86 8.69 -4.69
C GLU A 425 -5.73 9.33 -6.07
N ILE A 426 -5.76 10.66 -6.12
CA ILE A 426 -5.81 11.44 -7.36
C ILE A 426 -4.57 12.32 -7.46
N TYR A 427 -3.87 12.23 -8.59
CA TYR A 427 -2.74 13.08 -8.97
C TYR A 427 -3.02 13.73 -10.32
N SER A 428 -3.42 15.01 -10.37
CA SER A 428 -3.67 15.67 -11.66
C SER A 428 -2.45 16.34 -12.30
N ASN A 429 -1.33 16.39 -11.56
CA ASN A 429 0.00 16.80 -12.00
C ASN A 429 0.11 18.26 -12.49
N GLY A 430 -0.46 18.65 -13.61
CA GLY A 430 -0.51 20.07 -13.96
C GLY A 430 -1.52 20.41 -15.03
N GLY A 431 -1.85 21.68 -15.15
CA GLY A 431 -3.09 22.11 -15.81
C GLY A 431 -3.93 22.90 -14.81
N ASN A 432 -4.99 23.56 -15.27
CA ASN A 432 -5.99 24.14 -14.37
C ASN A 432 -7.11 23.11 -14.23
N ASP A 433 -7.04 22.32 -13.18
CA ASP A 433 -7.81 21.10 -13.06
C ASP A 433 -9.11 21.32 -12.28
N SER A 434 -10.15 20.55 -12.63
CA SER A 434 -11.42 20.53 -11.90
C SER A 434 -11.62 19.13 -11.32
N ILE A 435 -11.46 19.00 -10.01
CA ILE A 435 -11.51 17.74 -9.29
C ILE A 435 -12.74 17.72 -8.38
N THR A 436 -13.57 16.71 -8.49
CA THR A 436 -14.72 16.49 -7.61
C THR A 436 -14.70 15.03 -7.13
N THR A 437 -14.79 14.84 -5.82
CA THR A 437 -14.82 13.52 -5.17
C THR A 437 -16.08 13.38 -4.31
N SER A 438 -16.40 12.16 -3.86
CA SER A 438 -17.55 11.88 -2.99
C SER A 438 -17.19 11.94 -1.50
N ALA A 439 -18.00 11.30 -0.65
CA ALA A 439 -17.57 10.96 0.69
C ALA A 439 -16.36 10.02 0.66
N GLY A 440 -15.51 10.08 1.69
CA GLY A 440 -14.30 9.26 1.75
C GLY A 440 -13.21 9.90 2.58
N ASN A 441 -12.07 9.23 2.72
CA ASN A 441 -10.85 9.90 3.16
C ASN A 441 -9.93 9.92 1.94
N ASP A 442 -10.16 10.89 1.05
CA ASP A 442 -9.48 10.98 -0.23
C ASP A 442 -8.08 11.62 -0.08
N TYR A 443 -7.19 11.27 -0.99
CA TYR A 443 -5.90 11.92 -1.19
C TYR A 443 -5.90 12.58 -2.57
N ILE A 444 -5.79 13.90 -2.60
CA ILE A 444 -5.83 14.70 -3.83
C ILE A 444 -4.56 15.54 -3.88
N ASN A 445 -3.83 15.44 -4.98
CA ASN A 445 -2.70 16.31 -5.32
C ASN A 445 -2.93 16.87 -6.72
N SER A 446 -3.34 18.14 -6.82
CA SER A 446 -3.69 18.74 -8.11
C SER A 446 -2.46 19.25 -8.89
N GLY A 447 -1.40 19.61 -8.18
CA GLY A 447 -0.08 19.79 -8.78
C GLY A 447 0.19 21.22 -9.19
N ALA A 448 0.26 21.53 -10.49
CA ALA A 448 0.62 22.88 -10.95
C ALA A 448 -0.45 23.49 -11.86
N GLY A 449 -0.94 24.66 -11.49
CA GLY A 449 -1.96 25.42 -12.20
C GLY A 449 -2.96 25.99 -11.21
N ASN A 450 -4.10 26.52 -11.67
CA ASN A 450 -5.12 27.06 -10.76
C ASN A 450 -6.26 26.05 -10.68
N ASP A 451 -6.29 25.27 -9.62
CA ASP A 451 -7.12 24.08 -9.53
C ASP A 451 -8.38 24.33 -8.70
N GLY A 452 -9.50 23.78 -9.16
CA GLY A 452 -10.77 23.74 -8.44
C GLY A 452 -10.99 22.36 -7.85
N ILE A 453 -11.01 22.25 -6.53
CA ILE A 453 -11.09 20.98 -5.80
C ILE A 453 -12.35 20.98 -4.94
N ASP A 454 -13.27 20.07 -5.23
CA ASP A 454 -14.33 19.63 -4.34
C ASP A 454 -13.95 18.25 -3.80
N ALA A 455 -13.38 18.26 -2.60
CA ALA A 455 -12.90 17.05 -1.95
C ALA A 455 -14.01 16.29 -1.21
N GLY A 456 -15.29 16.63 -1.46
CA GLY A 456 -16.43 15.97 -0.82
C GLY A 456 -16.39 16.01 0.71
N THR A 457 -17.02 15.02 1.35
CA THR A 457 -17.07 14.90 2.82
C THR A 457 -16.10 13.85 3.34
N GLY A 458 -15.49 14.12 4.49
CA GLY A 458 -14.66 13.16 5.21
C GLY A 458 -13.35 13.80 5.63
N ASP A 459 -12.35 12.97 5.96
CA ASP A 459 -11.09 13.42 6.54
C ASP A 459 -9.96 13.38 5.49
N ASP A 460 -10.16 14.17 4.45
CA ASP A 460 -9.38 14.21 3.21
C ASP A 460 -8.02 14.88 3.36
N THR A 461 -7.08 14.46 2.52
CA THR A 461 -5.79 15.12 2.31
C THR A 461 -5.81 15.78 0.94
N VAL A 462 -5.64 17.10 0.89
CA VAL A 462 -5.67 17.92 -0.32
C VAL A 462 -4.38 18.73 -0.42
N ILE A 463 -3.72 18.65 -1.57
CA ILE A 463 -2.53 19.42 -1.91
C ILE A 463 -2.83 20.14 -3.23
N GLY A 464 -3.04 21.46 -3.18
CA GLY A 464 -3.27 22.27 -4.39
C GLY A 464 -2.00 22.40 -5.22
N GLY A 465 -0.92 22.84 -4.58
CA GLY A 465 0.42 22.83 -5.17
C GLY A 465 0.86 24.21 -5.65
N GLU A 466 1.29 24.34 -6.92
CA GLU A 466 1.71 25.62 -7.48
C GLU A 466 0.55 26.31 -8.20
N GLY A 467 0.03 27.42 -7.66
CA GLY A 467 -0.90 28.28 -8.38
C GLY A 467 -1.84 29.05 -7.46
N ASN A 468 -3.08 29.25 -7.90
CA ASN A 468 -4.15 29.79 -7.05
C ASN A 468 -5.29 28.77 -7.02
N ASP A 469 -5.29 27.96 -5.99
CA ASP A 469 -6.13 26.80 -5.86
C ASP A 469 -7.33 27.09 -4.97
N TYR A 470 -8.46 26.49 -5.33
CA TYR A 470 -9.76 26.70 -4.70
C TYR A 470 -10.28 25.38 -4.14
N LEU A 471 -10.44 25.31 -2.82
CA LEU A 471 -11.03 24.17 -2.13
C LEU A 471 -12.48 24.47 -1.73
N THR A 472 -13.39 23.58 -2.08
CA THR A 472 -14.77 23.55 -1.58
C THR A 472 -14.93 22.43 -0.57
N LYS A 473 -15.53 22.75 0.58
CA LYS A 473 -15.95 21.79 1.61
C LYS A 473 -17.36 22.11 2.08
N ASP A 474 -18.31 21.23 1.76
CA ASP A 474 -19.71 21.38 2.13
C ASP A 474 -20.15 20.32 3.15
N PHE A 475 -20.28 20.75 4.40
CA PHE A 475 -20.80 20.00 5.54
C PHE A 475 -22.19 20.48 5.97
N SER A 476 -22.89 21.26 5.14
CA SER A 476 -24.18 21.91 5.49
C SER A 476 -25.29 20.96 5.93
N ASN A 477 -25.20 19.69 5.54
CA ASN A 477 -26.17 18.66 5.93
C ASN A 477 -25.89 18.03 7.31
N LEU A 478 -24.77 18.36 7.95
CA LEU A 478 -24.42 17.83 9.26
C LEU A 478 -25.19 18.57 10.37
N THR A 479 -25.50 17.84 11.44
CA THR A 479 -26.12 18.39 12.66
C THR A 479 -25.20 18.25 13.87
N ARG A 480 -23.99 17.75 13.63
CA ARG A 480 -22.93 17.58 14.63
C ARG A 480 -21.87 18.64 14.39
N ALA A 481 -21.11 18.95 15.44
CA ALA A 481 -19.94 19.82 15.33
C ALA A 481 -18.95 19.35 14.26
N VAL A 482 -18.49 20.29 13.45
CA VAL A 482 -17.43 20.20 12.46
C VAL A 482 -16.20 20.86 13.04
N ASN A 483 -15.09 20.12 13.09
CA ASN A 483 -13.78 20.66 13.46
C ASN A 483 -12.93 20.73 12.19
N PHE A 484 -12.90 21.89 11.56
CA PHE A 484 -12.13 22.14 10.36
C PHE A 484 -10.89 22.97 10.69
N SER A 485 -9.70 22.44 10.37
CA SER A 485 -8.45 23.16 10.61
C SER A 485 -7.45 22.89 9.50
N TYR A 486 -6.90 23.95 8.90
CA TYR A 486 -5.66 23.88 8.13
C TYR A 486 -4.74 25.02 8.56
N THR A 487 -3.52 24.67 9.01
CA THR A 487 -2.67 25.56 9.82
C THR A 487 -1.25 25.75 9.28
N ASP A 488 -0.87 25.05 8.21
CA ASP A 488 0.45 25.18 7.59
C ASP A 488 0.40 24.85 6.08
N PRO A 489 0.93 25.72 5.20
CA PRO A 489 0.99 25.43 3.76
C PRO A 489 1.90 24.26 3.37
N ASN A 490 2.78 23.78 4.26
CA ASN A 490 3.71 22.68 3.99
C ASN A 490 3.56 21.49 4.96
N SER A 491 2.56 21.50 5.83
CA SER A 491 2.30 20.38 6.74
C SER A 491 0.83 20.26 7.14
N GLY A 492 0.38 19.04 7.40
CA GLY A 492 -1.04 18.76 7.65
C GLY A 492 -1.77 18.23 6.42
N LYS A 493 -3.09 18.13 6.51
CA LYS A 493 -3.91 17.46 5.49
C LYS A 493 -4.29 18.36 4.33
N ILE A 494 -4.41 19.67 4.53
CA ILE A 494 -4.75 20.62 3.47
C ILE A 494 -3.56 21.56 3.28
N GLN A 495 -2.99 21.58 2.08
CA GLN A 495 -1.76 22.29 1.73
C GLN A 495 -1.91 23.02 0.39
N GLY A 496 -1.23 24.16 0.23
CA GLY A 496 -1.22 24.94 -1.01
C GLY A 496 -2.62 25.30 -1.53
N ILE A 497 -3.51 25.82 -0.67
CA ILE A 497 -4.84 26.29 -1.05
C ILE A 497 -4.93 27.78 -0.78
N GLU A 498 -5.27 28.57 -1.79
CA GLU A 498 -5.36 30.03 -1.73
C GLU A 498 -6.77 30.51 -1.43
N ARG A 499 -7.81 29.74 -1.79
CA ARG A 499 -9.21 30.11 -1.54
C ARG A 499 -10.00 28.93 -0.99
N LEU A 500 -10.68 29.12 0.13
CA LEU A 500 -11.57 28.12 0.73
C LEU A 500 -13.02 28.59 0.64
N TYR A 501 -13.90 27.73 0.14
CA TYR A 501 -15.33 27.78 0.45
C TYR A 501 -15.66 26.70 1.45
N LEU A 502 -16.18 27.08 2.61
CA LEU A 502 -16.57 26.17 3.67
C LEU A 502 -18.00 26.47 4.11
N SER A 503 -18.85 25.45 4.11
CA SER A 503 -20.20 25.52 4.68
C SER A 503 -20.35 24.42 5.74
N THR A 504 -20.72 24.77 6.97
CA THR A 504 -20.91 23.80 8.06
C THR A 504 -22.37 23.69 8.50
N GLY A 505 -22.64 22.87 9.50
CA GLY A 505 -23.97 22.39 9.82
C GLY A 505 -24.68 23.20 10.90
N ALA A 506 -25.54 22.54 11.68
CA ALA A 506 -26.18 23.15 12.86
C ALA A 506 -25.41 22.87 14.18
N GLY A 507 -24.12 22.52 14.10
CA GLY A 507 -23.30 22.14 15.24
C GLY A 507 -22.50 23.31 15.79
N ASP A 508 -22.04 23.23 17.04
CA ASP A 508 -21.05 24.18 17.55
C ASP A 508 -19.70 23.91 16.86
N ASP A 509 -19.39 24.65 15.80
CA ASP A 509 -18.32 24.36 14.87
C ASP A 509 -17.02 25.09 15.25
N THR A 510 -15.88 24.48 14.95
CA THR A 510 -14.56 25.11 15.12
C THR A 510 -13.85 25.15 13.80
N ILE A 511 -13.61 26.36 13.29
CA ILE A 511 -13.04 26.62 11.98
C ILE A 511 -11.75 27.42 12.18
N VAL A 512 -10.63 26.86 11.71
CA VAL A 512 -9.33 27.53 11.73
C VAL A 512 -8.71 27.46 10.34
N SER A 513 -8.78 28.56 9.58
CA SER A 513 -8.05 28.75 8.32
C SER A 513 -6.81 29.59 8.56
N ALA A 514 -5.70 28.96 8.94
CA ALA A 514 -4.44 29.65 9.20
C ALA A 514 -3.46 29.44 8.04
N ALA A 515 -3.69 30.11 6.90
CA ALA A 515 -2.68 30.20 5.85
C ALA A 515 -1.58 31.18 6.27
N VAL A 516 -0.36 30.68 6.44
CA VAL A 516 0.82 31.54 6.67
C VAL A 516 1.64 31.58 5.38
N GLY A 517 1.45 32.60 4.54
CA GLY A 517 2.45 32.95 3.52
C GLY A 517 2.03 33.02 2.05
N PHE A 518 0.75 33.04 1.71
CA PHE A 518 0.33 33.35 0.34
C PHE A 518 -0.17 34.80 0.25
N SER A 519 0.11 35.45 -0.88
CA SER A 519 -0.05 36.88 -1.11
C SER A 519 -1.47 37.40 -0.88
N ASN A 520 -1.61 38.73 -0.81
CA ASN A 520 -2.78 39.62 -0.63
C ASN A 520 -4.12 39.30 -1.35
N TYR A 521 -4.49 38.03 -1.58
CA TYR A 521 -5.61 37.59 -2.42
C TYR A 521 -6.33 36.32 -1.91
N SER A 522 -6.00 35.80 -0.73
CA SER A 522 -6.69 34.63 -0.15
C SER A 522 -8.02 35.02 0.48
N ALA A 523 -9.10 34.99 -0.27
CA ALA A 523 -10.44 35.34 0.23
C ALA A 523 -11.20 34.09 0.66
N ASN A 524 -11.27 33.75 1.95
CA ASN A 524 -12.11 32.64 2.39
C ASN A 524 -13.59 33.03 2.33
N GLU A 525 -14.45 32.07 2.01
CA GLU A 525 -15.90 32.21 2.09
C GLU A 525 -16.43 31.15 3.05
N ILE A 526 -16.85 31.57 4.24
CA ILE A 526 -17.22 30.67 5.35
C ILE A 526 -18.67 30.90 5.75
N TYR A 527 -19.45 29.83 5.80
CA TYR A 527 -20.81 29.79 6.32
C TYR A 527 -20.89 28.76 7.46
N SER A 528 -21.09 29.18 8.71
CA SER A 528 -21.19 28.23 9.84
C SER A 528 -22.61 27.92 10.34
N ASN A 529 -23.61 28.62 9.80
CA ASN A 529 -25.05 28.33 9.96
C ASN A 529 -25.60 28.41 11.40
N GLU A 530 -25.95 27.31 12.07
CA GLU A 530 -26.49 27.37 13.45
C GLU A 530 -25.46 26.75 14.39
N GLY A 531 -25.26 27.30 15.59
CA GLY A 531 -24.23 26.81 16.50
C GLY A 531 -23.58 27.96 17.23
N ASN A 532 -22.88 27.68 18.32
CA ASN A 532 -21.94 28.66 18.90
C ASN A 532 -20.57 28.40 18.28
N ASP A 533 -20.26 29.11 17.23
CA ASP A 533 -19.13 28.78 16.37
C ASP A 533 -17.87 29.54 16.74
N SER A 534 -16.72 28.89 16.57
CA SER A 534 -15.40 29.49 16.77
C SER A 534 -14.68 29.55 15.43
N ILE A 535 -14.62 30.74 14.84
CA ILE A 535 -14.03 30.97 13.52
C ILE A 535 -12.74 31.78 13.68
N THR A 536 -11.66 31.27 13.13
CA THR A 536 -10.39 32.00 13.03
C THR A 536 -9.84 31.91 11.61
N THR A 537 -9.67 33.04 10.94
CA THR A 537 -9.10 33.11 9.60
C THR A 537 -7.73 33.79 9.57
N SER A 538 -7.01 33.60 8.48
CA SER A 538 -5.70 34.20 8.22
C SER A 538 -5.83 35.55 7.54
N ALA A 539 -4.77 36.02 6.88
CA ALA A 539 -4.84 37.20 6.04
C ALA A 539 -5.61 36.93 4.73
N GLY A 540 -6.00 38.01 4.06
CA GLY A 540 -6.80 38.09 2.85
C GLY A 540 -8.21 38.60 3.12
N ASP A 541 -8.94 38.99 2.07
CA ASP A 541 -10.25 39.63 2.19
C ASP A 541 -11.33 38.55 2.41
N ASP A 542 -11.64 38.22 3.66
CA ASP A 542 -12.51 37.10 4.00
C ASP A 542 -14.00 37.50 4.03
N PHE A 543 -14.88 36.57 3.67
CA PHE A 543 -16.33 36.65 3.87
C PHE A 543 -16.78 35.59 4.88
N ILE A 544 -17.44 36.02 5.94
CA ILE A 544 -17.91 35.13 7.02
C ILE A 544 -19.39 35.38 7.32
N SER A 545 -20.18 34.32 7.32
CA SER A 545 -21.57 34.30 7.79
C SER A 545 -21.75 33.22 8.86
N SER A 546 -21.74 33.58 10.14
CA SER A 546 -21.81 32.57 11.22
C SER A 546 -23.23 32.12 11.58
N GLY A 547 -24.23 32.99 11.44
CA GLY A 547 -25.64 32.62 11.47
C GLY A 547 -26.29 32.74 12.84
N ALA A 548 -26.66 31.66 13.53
CA ALA A 548 -27.38 31.75 14.81
C ALA A 548 -26.69 31.00 15.94
N GLY A 549 -26.49 31.66 17.06
CA GLY A 549 -25.80 31.19 18.25
C GLY A 549 -24.78 32.24 18.71
N ASN A 550 -24.07 32.01 19.81
CA ASN A 550 -23.10 32.99 20.31
C ASN A 550 -21.74 32.70 19.68
N ASP A 551 -21.40 33.43 18.64
CA ASP A 551 -20.25 33.14 17.81
C ASP A 551 -19.00 33.90 18.26
N SER A 552 -17.84 33.32 18.00
CA SER A 552 -16.52 33.92 18.26
C SER A 552 -15.74 33.95 16.97
N ILE A 553 -15.66 35.12 16.35
CA ILE A 553 -15.02 35.34 15.04
C ILE A 553 -13.74 36.13 15.24
N THR A 554 -12.63 35.64 14.70
CA THR A 554 -11.36 36.36 14.62
C THR A 554 -10.76 36.28 13.23
N THR A 555 -10.57 37.41 12.55
CA THR A 555 -9.94 37.42 11.21
C THR A 555 -8.51 37.97 11.24
N GLY A 556 -7.78 37.74 10.16
CA GLY A 556 -6.44 38.27 9.96
C GLY A 556 -6.44 39.66 9.32
N ALA A 557 -5.42 39.94 8.49
CA ALA A 557 -5.33 41.21 7.78
C ALA A 557 -5.94 41.09 6.37
N GLY A 558 -6.72 42.05 5.92
CA GLY A 558 -7.52 42.03 4.69
C GLY A 558 -8.72 42.93 4.89
N ASP A 559 -9.41 43.33 3.83
CA ASP A 559 -10.69 44.01 3.96
C ASP A 559 -11.79 42.94 4.14
N ASP A 560 -12.16 42.62 5.38
CA ASP A 560 -13.06 41.49 5.71
C ASP A 560 -14.53 41.90 5.76
N ASP A 561 -15.46 41.04 5.34
CA ASP A 561 -16.92 41.24 5.43
C ASP A 561 -17.55 40.14 6.34
N ILE A 562 -18.14 40.55 7.47
CA ILE A 562 -18.66 39.66 8.52
C ILE A 562 -20.15 39.91 8.79
N TYR A 563 -20.92 38.82 8.81
CA TYR A 563 -22.32 38.75 9.18
C TYR A 563 -22.49 37.69 10.28
N SER A 564 -22.54 38.09 11.57
CA SER A 564 -22.59 37.08 12.64
C SER A 564 -24.00 36.54 12.88
N GLY A 565 -25.04 37.38 12.78
CA GLY A 565 -26.44 36.98 12.78
C GLY A 565 -27.10 37.09 14.16
N ALA A 566 -27.64 36.01 14.73
CA ALA A 566 -28.44 36.07 15.95
C ALA A 566 -27.73 35.38 17.13
N GLY A 567 -27.46 36.10 18.21
CA GLY A 567 -26.77 35.60 19.40
C GLY A 567 -25.97 36.72 20.05
N ASN A 568 -25.15 36.42 21.06
CA ASN A 568 -24.24 37.41 21.63
C ASN A 568 -22.84 37.13 21.10
N ASP A 569 -22.46 37.84 20.06
CA ASP A 569 -21.30 37.52 19.27
C ASP A 569 -20.06 38.31 19.70
N LEU A 570 -18.90 37.68 19.59
CA LEU A 570 -17.59 38.31 19.76
C LEU A 570 -16.90 38.35 18.41
N ILE A 571 -16.80 39.54 17.83
CA ILE A 571 -16.20 39.75 16.52
C ILE A 571 -14.94 40.58 16.68
N LYS A 572 -13.82 40.04 16.22
CA LYS A 572 -12.53 40.71 16.24
C LYS A 572 -11.85 40.60 14.88
N THR A 573 -11.82 41.69 14.14
CA THR A 573 -11.07 41.74 12.88
C THR A 573 -9.64 42.23 13.09
N GLY A 574 -8.81 42.06 12.05
CA GLY A 574 -7.39 42.36 12.11
C GLY A 574 -7.05 43.74 11.53
N ALA A 575 -6.49 43.77 10.33
CA ALA A 575 -6.03 45.00 9.70
C ALA A 575 -6.55 45.10 8.27
N GLY A 576 -7.21 46.20 7.93
CA GLY A 576 -7.92 46.41 6.68
C GLY A 576 -9.14 47.30 6.94
N ASN A 577 -9.95 47.58 5.94
CA ASN A 577 -11.19 48.33 6.12
C ASN A 577 -12.34 47.34 6.20
N ASP A 578 -12.63 46.89 7.41
CA ASP A 578 -13.53 45.75 7.63
C ASP A 578 -15.00 46.19 7.65
N GLY A 579 -15.90 45.30 7.24
CA GLY A 579 -17.35 45.44 7.32
C GLY A 579 -17.92 44.44 8.32
N ILE A 580 -18.52 44.93 9.40
CA ILE A 580 -19.12 44.08 10.45
C ILE A 580 -20.60 44.41 10.61
N ILE A 581 -21.43 43.38 10.47
CA ILE A 581 -22.85 43.39 10.81
C ILE A 581 -23.09 42.28 11.84
N ALA A 582 -23.30 42.68 13.10
CA ALA A 582 -23.44 41.72 14.19
C ALA A 582 -24.84 41.08 14.19
N GLY A 583 -25.91 41.84 14.48
CA GLY A 583 -27.28 41.37 14.25
C GLY A 583 -28.16 41.41 15.49
N GLU A 584 -28.83 40.30 15.84
CA GLU A 584 -29.69 40.28 17.03
C GLU A 584 -28.92 39.77 18.25
N GLY A 585 -28.87 40.54 19.33
CA GLY A 585 -28.29 40.13 20.61
C GLY A 585 -27.32 41.18 21.13
N ASN A 586 -26.50 40.84 22.14
CA ASN A 586 -25.60 41.83 22.75
C ASN A 586 -24.17 41.54 22.29
N ASP A 587 -23.76 42.26 21.24
CA ASP A 587 -22.56 41.92 20.50
C ASP A 587 -21.35 42.73 20.95
N THR A 588 -20.15 42.21 20.70
CA THR A 588 -18.88 42.91 20.93
C THR A 588 -18.09 42.97 19.63
N LEU A 589 -17.93 44.17 19.08
CA LEU A 589 -17.28 44.42 17.80
C LEU A 589 -15.94 45.12 18.02
N ILE A 590 -14.86 44.52 17.53
CA ILE A 590 -13.49 45.08 17.51
C ILE A 590 -13.03 45.13 16.05
N GLY A 591 -13.05 46.31 15.42
CA GLY A 591 -12.66 46.51 14.01
C GLY A 591 -11.15 46.42 13.75
N GLY A 592 -10.32 46.70 14.76
CA GLY A 592 -8.87 46.60 14.58
C GLY A 592 -8.30 47.77 13.77
N LEU A 593 -7.29 47.51 12.94
CA LEU A 593 -6.55 48.56 12.23
C LEU A 593 -7.17 48.87 10.87
N GLY A 594 -7.66 50.07 10.65
CA GLY A 594 -8.14 50.56 9.36
C GLY A 594 -9.40 51.39 9.54
N ASN A 595 -10.15 51.65 8.47
CA ASN A 595 -11.40 52.41 8.61
C ASN A 595 -12.59 51.49 8.47
N ASP A 596 -13.10 51.03 9.60
CA ASP A 596 -14.06 49.94 9.63
C ASP A 596 -15.51 50.44 9.59
N LYS A 597 -16.42 49.58 9.13
CA LYS A 597 -17.86 49.81 9.10
C LYS A 597 -18.51 48.88 10.11
N LEU A 598 -19.00 49.43 11.20
CA LEU A 598 -19.53 48.67 12.33
C LEU A 598 -21.04 48.89 12.45
N THR A 599 -21.81 47.80 12.49
CA THR A 599 -23.27 47.80 12.66
C THR A 599 -23.65 46.78 13.72
N GLY A 600 -24.21 47.21 14.85
CA GLY A 600 -24.60 46.33 15.96
C GLY A 600 -25.96 45.67 15.73
N ASN A 601 -26.90 46.42 15.16
CA ASN A 601 -28.33 46.15 15.04
C ASN A 601 -29.09 46.13 16.38
N SER A 602 -29.63 44.99 16.82
CA SER A 602 -30.61 44.95 17.92
C SER A 602 -30.05 44.29 19.16
N GLY A 603 -29.79 45.09 20.19
CA GLY A 603 -29.47 44.64 21.53
C GLY A 603 -28.46 45.60 22.16
N GLN A 604 -27.79 45.20 23.24
CA GLN A 604 -26.85 46.08 23.95
C GLN A 604 -25.43 45.86 23.43
N ASP A 605 -25.09 46.54 22.34
CA ASP A 605 -23.84 46.28 21.62
C ASP A 605 -22.67 47.08 22.18
N GLN A 606 -21.46 46.53 22.02
CA GLN A 606 -20.21 47.15 22.42
C GLN A 606 -19.28 47.34 21.23
N PHE A 607 -19.04 48.60 20.86
CA PHE A 607 -18.05 48.98 19.86
C PHE A 607 -16.72 49.28 20.56
N VAL A 608 -15.74 48.39 20.41
CA VAL A 608 -14.50 48.40 21.18
C VAL A 608 -13.35 48.99 20.36
N PHE A 609 -12.72 50.03 20.92
CA PHE A 609 -11.55 50.69 20.37
C PHE A 609 -10.34 50.43 21.26
N ASN A 610 -9.25 49.90 20.68
CA ASN A 610 -8.04 49.60 21.44
C ASN A 610 -7.11 50.80 21.52
N THR A 611 -7.02 51.62 20.48
CA THR A 611 -6.17 52.82 20.43
C THR A 611 -6.79 53.88 19.54
N PRO A 612 -6.64 55.19 19.84
CA PRO A 612 -7.15 56.26 18.99
C PRO A 612 -6.52 56.30 17.58
N THR A 613 -5.51 55.46 17.30
CA THR A 613 -4.78 55.41 16.02
C THR A 613 -5.03 54.12 15.24
N GLU A 614 -6.05 53.33 15.58
CA GLU A 614 -6.35 52.10 14.83
C GLU A 614 -7.02 52.42 13.49
N GLY A 615 -7.82 53.48 13.43
CA GLY A 615 -8.17 54.21 12.23
C GLY A 615 -9.42 55.06 12.50
N ILE A 616 -10.20 55.39 11.46
CA ILE A 616 -11.42 56.19 11.63
C ILE A 616 -12.63 55.34 11.27
N ASP A 617 -13.18 54.66 12.28
CA ASP A 617 -14.30 53.74 12.06
C ASP A 617 -15.62 54.49 11.96
N ARG A 618 -16.60 53.85 11.33
CA ARG A 618 -17.97 54.34 11.20
C ARG A 618 -18.93 53.35 11.88
N ILE A 619 -19.56 53.79 12.97
CA ILE A 619 -20.64 53.06 13.63
C ILE A 619 -21.96 53.51 13.02
N TYR A 620 -22.70 52.64 12.32
CA TYR A 620 -23.85 53.03 11.48
C TYR A 620 -25.18 53.23 12.22
N ASP A 621 -25.37 52.62 13.38
CA ASP A 621 -26.70 52.47 13.99
C ASP A 621 -26.75 52.66 15.52
N PHE A 622 -25.74 53.32 16.10
CA PHE A 622 -25.60 53.50 17.55
C PHE A 622 -26.89 53.95 18.27
N SER A 623 -27.41 53.10 19.16
CA SER A 623 -28.52 53.33 20.07
C SER A 623 -28.04 53.95 21.39
N LEU A 624 -28.54 55.14 21.73
CA LEU A 624 -28.28 55.80 23.02
C LEU A 624 -28.87 55.06 24.23
N ILE A 625 -29.72 54.05 24.01
CA ILE A 625 -30.39 53.30 25.08
C ILE A 625 -29.66 51.99 25.35
N ASP A 626 -29.18 51.35 24.29
CA ASP A 626 -28.71 49.97 24.36
C ASP A 626 -27.18 49.87 24.22
N ASP A 627 -26.57 50.70 23.38
CA ASP A 627 -25.18 50.51 22.95
C ASP A 627 -24.15 51.25 23.81
N LYS A 628 -22.90 50.80 23.72
CA LYS A 628 -21.74 51.41 24.37
C LYS A 628 -20.55 51.47 23.45
N ILE A 629 -19.77 52.54 23.62
CA ILE A 629 -18.41 52.66 23.08
C ILE A 629 -17.45 52.22 24.17
N ALA A 630 -16.70 51.14 23.93
CA ALA A 630 -15.69 50.64 24.84
C ALA A 630 -14.31 51.11 24.39
N VAL A 631 -13.49 51.65 25.30
CA VAL A 631 -12.13 52.11 24.99
C VAL A 631 -11.11 51.45 25.91
N SER A 632 -10.02 50.91 25.35
CA SER A 632 -8.98 50.27 26.17
C SER A 632 -8.21 51.30 27.00
N ARG A 633 -8.11 51.06 28.30
CA ARG A 633 -7.24 51.86 29.18
C ARG A 633 -5.80 51.88 28.67
N SER A 634 -5.30 50.72 28.23
CA SER A 634 -3.89 50.56 27.86
C SER A 634 -3.50 51.32 26.60
N GLY A 635 -4.39 51.41 25.60
CA GLY A 635 -4.10 52.11 24.35
C GLY A 635 -4.56 53.57 24.29
N PHE A 636 -5.55 53.98 25.08
CA PHE A 636 -5.92 55.40 25.19
C PHE A 636 -5.09 56.11 26.25
N SER A 637 -5.16 55.69 27.51
CA SER A 637 -4.38 56.27 28.61
C SER A 637 -4.54 55.53 29.93
N ASN A 638 -3.42 55.30 30.60
CA ASN A 638 -3.37 54.67 31.93
C ASN A 638 -4.04 55.49 33.05
N ASP A 639 -4.35 56.77 32.81
CA ASP A 639 -5.08 57.63 33.74
C ASP A 639 -6.60 57.39 33.70
N LEU A 640 -7.10 56.59 32.75
CA LEU A 640 -8.49 56.13 32.72
C LEU A 640 -8.75 55.05 33.79
N ILE A 641 -9.98 54.97 34.29
CA ILE A 641 -10.36 53.99 35.32
C ILE A 641 -11.06 52.83 34.62
N ALA A 642 -10.39 51.68 34.51
CA ALA A 642 -10.97 50.46 33.94
C ALA A 642 -12.21 49.99 34.72
N GLY A 643 -13.18 49.45 33.99
CA GLY A 643 -14.42 48.91 34.55
C GLY A 643 -15.47 49.97 34.89
N ALA A 644 -15.31 51.21 34.43
CA ALA A 644 -16.26 52.30 34.65
C ALA A 644 -16.45 53.16 33.40
N ALA A 645 -17.60 53.85 33.34
CA ALA A 645 -17.82 54.93 32.37
C ALA A 645 -16.84 56.08 32.62
N ILE A 646 -16.49 56.81 31.56
CA ILE A 646 -15.66 58.00 31.69
C ILE A 646 -16.37 59.09 32.53
N THR A 647 -15.61 59.93 33.20
CA THR A 647 -16.18 60.99 34.04
C THR A 647 -16.74 62.13 33.19
N VAL A 648 -17.67 62.92 33.74
CA VAL A 648 -18.20 64.14 33.10
C VAL A 648 -17.08 65.12 32.72
N ALA A 649 -15.99 65.15 33.49
CA ALA A 649 -14.84 65.97 33.14
C ALA A 649 -14.15 65.47 31.86
N GLN A 650 -14.12 64.16 31.61
CA GLN A 650 -13.42 63.56 30.46
C GLN A 650 -14.21 63.61 29.15
N PHE A 651 -15.42 64.18 29.12
CA PHE A 651 -16.27 64.23 27.93
C PHE A 651 -16.77 65.65 27.63
N THR A 652 -16.83 66.03 26.36
CA THR A 652 -17.42 67.30 25.92
C THR A 652 -18.04 67.21 24.53
N ILE A 653 -19.01 68.08 24.24
CA ILE A 653 -19.67 68.23 22.92
C ILE A 653 -19.26 69.57 22.29
N ASP A 654 -18.89 69.55 21.01
CA ASP A 654 -18.60 70.71 20.13
C ASP A 654 -17.57 71.73 20.65
N SER A 655 -16.94 71.45 21.78
CA SER A 655 -16.03 72.35 22.48
C SER A 655 -14.64 71.75 22.49
N VAL A 656 -13.63 72.58 22.17
CA VAL A 656 -12.23 72.22 22.33
C VAL A 656 -11.87 72.12 23.81
N ALA A 657 -10.94 71.22 24.14
CA ALA A 657 -10.50 70.97 25.50
C ALA A 657 -9.84 72.24 26.11
N THR A 658 -10.10 72.51 27.39
CA THR A 658 -9.68 73.76 28.08
C THR A 658 -8.89 73.52 29.38
N THR A 659 -8.43 72.30 29.63
CA THR A 659 -7.86 71.85 30.91
C THR A 659 -6.76 70.79 30.72
N ALA A 660 -5.69 70.79 31.51
CA ALA A 660 -4.51 69.89 31.38
C ALA A 660 -4.73 68.39 31.70
N SER A 661 -5.82 67.81 31.21
CA SER A 661 -6.20 66.41 31.43
C SER A 661 -6.98 65.90 30.22
N GLN A 662 -6.71 64.67 29.81
CA GLN A 662 -7.33 63.96 28.68
C GLN A 662 -8.85 64.17 28.51
N ARG A 663 -9.32 64.17 27.26
CA ARG A 663 -10.71 64.43 26.87
C ARG A 663 -11.16 63.60 25.66
N PHE A 664 -12.40 63.13 25.70
CA PHE A 664 -13.18 62.68 24.56
C PHE A 664 -14.07 63.83 24.07
N ILE A 665 -14.09 64.08 22.76
CA ILE A 665 -14.80 65.20 22.14
C ILE A 665 -15.72 64.65 21.05
N TYR A 666 -17.03 64.86 21.19
CA TYR A 666 -18.00 64.54 20.13
C TYR A 666 -18.42 65.82 19.39
N ASN A 667 -18.25 65.83 18.06
CA ASN A 667 -18.73 66.88 17.19
C ASN A 667 -20.15 66.53 16.72
N SER A 668 -21.16 67.22 17.25
CA SER A 668 -22.56 66.92 16.97
C SER A 668 -22.96 67.21 15.52
N ALA A 669 -22.26 68.13 14.84
CA ALA A 669 -22.56 68.48 13.46
C ALA A 669 -22.03 67.45 12.45
N SER A 670 -20.88 66.83 12.72
CA SER A 670 -20.26 65.86 11.83
C SER A 670 -20.37 64.41 12.30
N GLY A 671 -20.75 64.17 13.56
CA GLY A 671 -20.75 62.84 14.19
C GLY A 671 -19.36 62.33 14.59
N ALA A 672 -18.31 63.13 14.44
CA ALA A 672 -16.93 62.71 14.67
C ALA A 672 -16.60 62.67 16.17
N LEU A 673 -15.95 61.58 16.60
CA LEU A 673 -15.48 61.36 17.97
C LEU A 673 -13.95 61.41 18.01
N PHE A 674 -13.42 62.26 18.88
CA PHE A 674 -11.99 62.51 19.02
C PHE A 674 -11.49 62.20 20.43
N PHE A 675 -10.22 61.82 20.54
CA PHE A 675 -9.48 61.75 21.78
C PHE A 675 -8.35 62.78 21.80
N ASP A 676 -8.39 63.68 22.77
CA ASP A 676 -7.31 64.63 23.08
C ASP A 676 -6.57 64.12 24.32
N ALA A 677 -5.34 63.63 24.11
CA ALA A 677 -4.53 63.01 25.16
C ALA A 677 -4.08 64.02 26.24
N ASP A 678 -3.92 65.31 25.91
CA ASP A 678 -3.42 66.32 26.86
C ASP A 678 -4.49 67.31 27.36
N GLY A 679 -5.61 67.42 26.64
CA GLY A 679 -6.76 68.25 27.01
C GLY A 679 -6.52 69.76 26.95
N VAL A 680 -5.33 70.20 26.55
CA VAL A 680 -4.94 71.62 26.42
C VAL A 680 -4.69 72.01 24.98
N GLY A 681 -4.86 71.06 24.04
CA GLY A 681 -4.69 71.26 22.61
C GLY A 681 -3.23 71.48 22.19
N SER A 682 -2.24 71.13 23.03
CA SER A 682 -0.83 71.13 22.62
C SER A 682 -0.49 69.94 21.72
N THR A 683 -1.23 68.86 21.87
CA THR A 683 -1.28 67.68 21.00
C THR A 683 -2.60 67.78 20.23
N ALA A 684 -2.57 67.44 18.94
CA ALA A 684 -3.80 67.42 18.15
C ALA A 684 -4.71 66.28 18.65
N ALA A 685 -5.99 66.59 18.83
CA ALA A 685 -7.00 65.56 19.07
C ALA A 685 -7.07 64.62 17.85
N ILE A 686 -7.10 63.32 18.11
CA ILE A 686 -7.12 62.28 17.07
C ILE A 686 -8.57 61.81 16.93
N GLN A 687 -9.10 61.87 15.71
CA GLN A 687 -10.39 61.25 15.40
C GLN A 687 -10.19 59.75 15.34
N PHE A 688 -11.04 58.99 16.03
CA PHE A 688 -10.99 57.52 16.01
C PHE A 688 -12.31 56.87 15.60
N ALA A 689 -13.42 57.61 15.64
CA ALA A 689 -14.70 57.09 15.21
C ALA A 689 -15.61 58.19 14.62
N THR A 690 -16.62 57.76 13.89
CA THR A 690 -17.71 58.57 13.37
C THR A 690 -19.03 57.86 13.66
N LEU A 691 -19.96 58.57 14.30
CA LEU A 691 -21.32 58.14 14.55
C LEU A 691 -22.30 59.00 13.73
N ASP A 692 -23.60 58.75 13.86
CA ASP A 692 -24.62 59.63 13.29
C ASP A 692 -24.53 61.05 13.87
N SER A 693 -24.78 62.06 13.03
CA SER A 693 -24.79 63.46 13.46
C SER A 693 -26.00 63.76 14.36
N GLY A 694 -25.81 64.55 15.40
CA GLY A 694 -26.89 65.04 16.25
C GLY A 694 -27.28 64.10 17.40
N LEU A 695 -26.51 63.05 17.67
CA LEU A 695 -26.71 62.19 18.83
C LEU A 695 -26.48 62.97 20.13
N ALA A 696 -27.31 62.69 21.14
CA ALA A 696 -27.19 63.27 22.47
C ALA A 696 -26.23 62.45 23.36
N LEU A 697 -25.03 62.15 22.86
CA LEU A 697 -24.02 61.37 23.58
C LEU A 697 -23.62 62.03 24.91
N THR A 698 -23.32 61.19 25.89
CA THR A 698 -22.91 61.56 27.24
C THR A 698 -21.66 60.77 27.64
N ASN A 699 -21.07 61.16 28.77
CA ASN A 699 -19.96 60.42 29.36
C ASN A 699 -20.33 58.98 29.77
N ALA A 700 -21.62 58.65 29.90
CA ALA A 700 -22.08 57.32 30.30
C ALA A 700 -22.01 56.30 29.14
N ASP A 701 -22.00 56.79 27.90
CA ASP A 701 -22.02 55.96 26.68
C ASP A 701 -20.62 55.47 26.30
N ILE A 702 -19.58 56.01 26.94
CA ILE A 702 -18.18 55.61 26.75
C ILE A 702 -17.66 54.92 28.02
N PHE A 703 -17.31 53.64 27.89
CA PHE A 703 -16.85 52.76 28.96
C PHE A 703 -15.37 52.38 28.79
N VAL A 704 -14.62 52.33 29.89
CA VAL A 704 -13.20 51.99 29.85
C VAL A 704 -13.00 50.50 30.13
N THR A 705 -12.44 49.77 29.17
CA THR A 705 -12.04 48.37 29.34
C THR A 705 -10.62 48.26 29.91
N PRO A 706 -10.27 47.14 30.58
CA PRO A 706 -8.97 46.94 31.24
C PRO A 706 -7.71 47.26 30.45
#